data_AF-A0A660MD51-F1
#
_entry.id   AF-A0A660MD51-F1
#
_cell.length_a   1.000
_cell.length_b   1.000
_cell.length_c   1.000
_cell.angle_alpha   90.00
_cell.angle_beta   90.00
_cell.angle_gamma   90.00
#
_symmetry.space_group_name_H-M   'P 1'
#
loop_
_entity.id
_entity.type
_entity.pdbx_description
1 polymer ?
#
loop_
_entity_poly.entity_id
_entity_poly.type
_entity_poly.pdbx_seq_one_letter_code
_entity_poly.pdbx_strand_id
1 'polypeptide(L)'
;KVQYQWLRDGNPIDSANSSTYTLTKDDAGHKITVRATYQDNAGHDENPTSDGTDIPMPPPSGKVGEYVPKPTTDFIANVKDAEYGAKGDGQTDDTAAIQKAIDAVAEKGGGIVDIPNGTYLIDAMRQETSSYETSGLVLKSNVILRMADGTVLKSLPNDSQFASVITIKDANNAHMYGGTVVGDRSIHTGEYGEWGHGVRITNSTNVVIEKVTSKENWGDGFYVGKRGGSDIETQNITFYQVNADHNRRQGISITHGKGIKVLNSVFKDTDGTDPRAGIDIEPNKNEQVSDVELRGNTFSGNRYGIVASNHMHGGSTAVKNITFENNIVEDNHVGILYVGVEGGTIRHNTVRQKHDMPEKYPYHHQYGIELRNGAVHPTTGVTVSDNDLYGGNVIDRQTSGNTIGTNHFKSAVYIKGIAQPGQTLTAEVYDGDYGELYRHISIKVPAKSVTSYRWYADGVEIEGAHESTYTLTEAEKGKKITVKIAYTDTAGQEESATSTDTMPVGYENHAPTDITLDPRVIYGNEDEAEVGTLKAIDADKGDRFTYTVNDERFEVNGDMLRLKKGQSLDYDKVNSVTLTVTATDQMGASVSKTFTAYVRAPKGMPGFDYYDLTLSANKLMEGKDGASVGKLTLRDRSVGKDYTYHVSDPRFEIVDGTLKLKAGQKINYDQEQTVAVSVTVSNSGGMTMRKTFTLHVEDDPNYPPSGNNVPPEPVDIHSATEAADALHKHDADSADNHNHSDSHGAAANHAESGDTHTATDHAQHDGAANNAAQTLGDSDAPVHLSAPLNATAQAELADKSSAEILDH
;
A
#
# COMPACT_ATOMS: atom_id res chain seq x y z
N LYS A 1 27.81 -51.69 -14.53
CA LYS A 1 26.54 -51.92 -13.79
C LYS A 1 26.57 -51.00 -12.57
N VAL A 2 25.53 -50.20 -12.34
CA VAL A 2 25.47 -49.30 -11.17
C VAL A 2 24.96 -50.05 -9.95
N GLN A 3 25.60 -49.81 -8.80
CA GLN A 3 25.13 -50.18 -7.47
C GLN A 3 24.77 -48.88 -6.73
N TYR A 4 23.70 -48.90 -5.94
CA TYR A 4 23.27 -47.74 -5.15
C TYR A 4 23.38 -48.04 -3.66
N GLN A 5 23.66 -47.02 -2.87
CA GLN A 5 23.53 -47.05 -1.42
C GLN A 5 22.98 -45.69 -0.97
N TRP A 6 21.79 -45.68 -0.37
CA TRP A 6 21.22 -44.48 0.23
C TRP A 6 21.83 -44.24 1.61
N LEU A 7 21.96 -42.97 1.98
CA LEU A 7 22.73 -42.49 3.11
C LEU A 7 21.91 -41.46 3.90
N ARG A 8 21.89 -41.57 5.22
CA ARG A 8 21.32 -40.59 6.17
C ARG A 8 22.47 -39.93 6.92
N ASP A 9 22.60 -38.60 6.77
CA ASP A 9 23.74 -37.82 7.28
C ASP A 9 25.11 -38.43 6.94
N GLY A 10 25.23 -38.99 5.72
CA GLY A 10 26.45 -39.66 5.24
C GLY A 10 26.66 -41.10 5.74
N ASN A 11 25.78 -41.64 6.58
CA ASN A 11 25.83 -43.03 7.06
C ASN A 11 24.91 -43.95 6.23
N PRO A 12 25.33 -45.18 5.87
CA PRO A 12 24.48 -46.10 5.09
C PRO A 12 23.14 -46.40 5.77
N ILE A 13 22.05 -46.32 4.99
CA ILE A 13 20.73 -46.80 5.40
C ILE A 13 20.64 -48.30 5.06
N ASP A 14 20.36 -49.13 6.07
CA ASP A 14 20.32 -50.58 5.92
C ASP A 14 19.35 -51.03 4.83
N SER A 15 19.82 -51.93 3.95
CA SER A 15 19.09 -52.49 2.80
C SER A 15 18.60 -51.49 1.74
N ALA A 16 18.88 -50.19 1.87
CA ALA A 16 18.48 -49.18 0.90
C ALA A 16 19.48 -49.11 -0.28
N ASN A 17 19.41 -50.12 -1.15
CA ASN A 17 20.34 -50.32 -2.28
C ASN A 17 19.69 -50.30 -3.68
N SER A 18 18.42 -49.89 -3.74
CA SER A 18 17.66 -49.68 -4.98
C SER A 18 17.97 -48.33 -5.63
N SER A 19 17.70 -48.19 -6.93
CA SER A 19 17.73 -46.91 -7.65
C SER A 19 16.64 -45.92 -7.20
N THR A 20 15.74 -46.35 -6.30
CA THR A 20 14.72 -45.54 -5.64
C THR A 20 14.72 -45.81 -4.14
N TYR A 21 14.37 -44.80 -3.35
CA TYR A 21 14.18 -44.92 -1.91
C TYR A 21 12.86 -44.24 -1.52
N THR A 22 12.10 -44.88 -0.63
CA THR A 22 10.88 -44.32 -0.04
C THR A 22 11.23 -43.89 1.37
N LEU A 23 11.02 -42.60 1.65
CA LEU A 23 11.33 -42.02 2.96
C LEU A 23 10.56 -42.71 4.08
N THR A 24 11.25 -42.90 5.19
CA THR A 24 10.77 -43.44 6.45
C THR A 24 10.62 -42.34 7.49
N LYS A 25 9.98 -42.64 8.64
CA LYS A 25 9.86 -41.67 9.75
C LYS A 25 11.23 -41.29 10.32
N ASP A 26 12.20 -42.19 10.27
CA ASP A 26 13.54 -42.00 10.82
C ASP A 26 14.43 -41.13 9.92
N ASP A 27 13.97 -40.74 8.72
CA ASP A 27 14.67 -39.79 7.85
C ASP A 27 14.32 -38.33 8.16
N ALA A 28 13.25 -38.08 8.93
CA ALA A 28 12.77 -36.72 9.19
C ALA A 28 13.73 -35.93 10.10
N GLY A 29 14.14 -34.74 9.64
CA GLY A 29 15.18 -33.92 10.28
C GLY A 29 16.61 -34.28 9.85
N HIS A 30 16.79 -35.23 8.94
CA HIS A 30 18.10 -35.68 8.44
C HIS A 30 18.32 -35.31 6.96
N LYS A 31 19.59 -35.27 6.54
CA LYS A 31 19.98 -35.05 5.14
C LYS A 31 20.16 -36.39 4.41
N ILE A 32 19.41 -36.58 3.34
CA ILE A 32 19.44 -37.81 2.53
C ILE A 32 20.28 -37.61 1.27
N THR A 33 21.20 -38.53 1.03
CA THR A 33 22.03 -38.62 -0.19
C THR A 33 22.00 -40.04 -0.75
N VAL A 34 22.37 -40.21 -2.02
CA VAL A 34 22.62 -41.53 -2.62
C VAL A 34 24.03 -41.58 -3.20
N ARG A 35 24.76 -42.65 -2.89
CA ARG A 35 26.02 -42.97 -3.56
C ARG A 35 25.78 -43.99 -4.65
N ALA A 36 26.29 -43.71 -5.84
CA ALA A 36 26.33 -44.64 -6.96
C ALA A 36 27.76 -45.18 -7.10
N THR A 37 27.92 -46.49 -7.24
CA THR A 37 29.21 -47.12 -7.53
C THR A 37 29.11 -47.90 -8.84
N TYR A 38 30.00 -47.61 -9.79
CA TYR A 38 30.04 -48.27 -11.08
C TYR A 38 31.46 -48.27 -11.65
N GLN A 39 31.67 -49.05 -12.70
CA GLN A 39 32.86 -48.96 -13.53
C GLN A 39 32.46 -48.30 -14.85
N ASP A 40 33.25 -47.33 -15.31
CA ASP A 40 32.98 -46.57 -16.54
C ASP A 40 33.35 -47.38 -17.81
N ASN A 41 33.23 -46.75 -18.99
CA ASN A 41 33.58 -47.40 -20.26
C ASN A 41 35.10 -47.50 -20.51
N ALA A 42 35.93 -46.77 -19.76
CA ALA A 42 37.39 -46.89 -19.80
C ALA A 42 37.94 -47.92 -18.80
N GLY A 43 37.11 -48.41 -17.87
CA GLY A 43 37.48 -49.38 -16.84
C GLY A 43 37.89 -48.76 -15.50
N HIS A 44 37.62 -47.46 -15.30
CA HIS A 44 37.84 -46.77 -14.04
C HIS A 44 36.67 -46.97 -13.07
N ASP A 45 36.99 -47.11 -11.77
CA ASP A 45 35.99 -47.23 -10.71
C ASP A 45 35.51 -45.84 -10.29
N GLU A 46 34.20 -45.62 -10.39
CA GLU A 46 33.51 -44.36 -10.10
C GLU A 46 32.58 -44.51 -8.89
N ASN A 47 32.60 -43.54 -7.98
CA ASN A 47 31.85 -43.56 -6.72
C ASN A 47 31.16 -42.23 -6.33
N PRO A 48 30.50 -41.48 -7.25
CA PRO A 48 29.87 -40.21 -6.95
C PRO A 48 28.74 -40.33 -5.91
N THR A 49 28.58 -39.28 -5.10
CA THR A 49 27.47 -39.11 -4.16
C THR A 49 26.64 -37.90 -4.60
N SER A 50 25.31 -37.99 -4.54
CA SER A 50 24.41 -36.89 -4.90
C SER A 50 24.55 -35.70 -3.95
N ASP A 51 24.03 -34.55 -4.38
CA ASP A 51 23.66 -33.48 -3.45
C ASP A 51 22.66 -34.00 -2.40
N GLY A 52 22.70 -33.38 -1.21
CA GLY A 52 21.89 -33.81 -0.07
C GLY A 52 20.55 -33.10 0.00
N THR A 53 19.47 -33.87 -0.02
CA THR A 53 18.11 -33.38 0.20
C THR A 53 17.81 -33.37 1.70
N ASP A 54 17.51 -32.21 2.26
CA ASP A 54 17.06 -32.10 3.65
C ASP A 54 15.60 -32.55 3.77
N ILE A 55 15.35 -33.53 4.64
CA ILE A 55 14.00 -34.02 4.90
C ILE A 55 13.42 -33.24 6.09
N PRO A 56 12.32 -32.48 5.93
CA PRO A 56 11.77 -31.69 7.01
C PRO A 56 11.39 -32.55 8.22
N MET A 57 11.81 -32.11 9.41
CA MET A 57 11.29 -32.67 10.66
C MET A 57 9.84 -32.19 10.83
N PRO A 58 8.84 -33.06 11.09
CA PRO A 58 7.58 -32.59 11.66
C PRO A 58 7.87 -31.94 13.03
N PRO A 59 7.16 -30.87 13.41
CA PRO A 59 7.51 -30.08 14.59
C PRO A 59 7.66 -30.95 15.85
N PRO A 60 8.67 -30.71 16.71
CA PRO A 60 8.93 -31.56 17.87
C PRO A 60 7.71 -31.76 18.74
N SER A 61 7.41 -33.03 19.05
CA SER A 61 6.21 -33.43 19.78
C SER A 61 6.09 -32.72 21.14
N GLY A 62 5.09 -31.85 21.29
CA GLY A 62 4.56 -31.42 22.59
C GLY A 62 5.12 -30.14 23.20
N LYS A 63 6.06 -29.43 22.56
CA LYS A 63 6.34 -28.02 22.92
C LYS A 63 5.43 -27.10 22.11
N VAL A 64 4.42 -26.55 22.78
CA VAL A 64 3.87 -25.25 22.37
C VAL A 64 4.89 -24.16 22.75
N GLY A 65 4.75 -22.99 22.15
CA GLY A 65 5.78 -21.93 22.15
C GLY A 65 6.20 -21.40 23.53
N GLU A 66 7.14 -20.46 23.51
CA GLU A 66 7.61 -19.79 24.74
C GLU A 66 6.49 -19.00 25.43
N TYR A 67 5.62 -18.38 24.64
CA TYR A 67 4.44 -17.64 25.13
C TYR A 67 3.12 -18.34 24.80
N VAL A 68 3.05 -19.13 23.72
CA VAL A 68 1.82 -19.88 23.40
C VAL A 68 1.57 -20.95 24.45
N PRO A 69 0.44 -20.93 25.18
CA PRO A 69 0.18 -21.85 26.27
C PRO A 69 -0.06 -23.28 25.78
N LYS A 70 -0.07 -24.24 26.73
CA LYS A 70 -0.57 -25.60 26.45
C LYS A 70 -2.04 -25.54 26.01
N PRO A 71 -2.47 -26.40 25.07
CA PRO A 71 -3.87 -26.43 24.65
C PRO A 71 -4.78 -26.80 25.83
N THR A 72 -6.02 -26.33 25.81
CA THR A 72 -7.01 -26.63 26.85
C THR A 72 -7.46 -28.09 26.87
N THR A 73 -7.29 -28.80 25.75
CA THR A 73 -7.55 -30.23 25.61
C THR A 73 -6.45 -30.89 24.77
N ASP A 74 -6.33 -32.22 24.84
CA ASP A 74 -5.43 -33.00 23.99
C ASP A 74 -5.98 -33.22 22.56
N PHE A 75 -7.09 -32.57 22.18
CA PHE A 75 -7.67 -32.71 20.84
C PHE A 75 -6.81 -32.01 19.79
N ILE A 76 -6.50 -32.73 18.70
CA ILE A 76 -5.75 -32.23 17.55
C ILE A 76 -6.52 -32.56 16.28
N ALA A 77 -6.79 -31.55 15.46
CA ALA A 77 -7.35 -31.68 14.12
C ALA A 77 -6.25 -31.36 13.10
N ASN A 78 -5.78 -32.36 12.33
CA ASN A 78 -4.85 -32.09 11.24
C ASN A 78 -5.64 -31.75 9.97
N VAL A 79 -5.41 -30.58 9.37
CA VAL A 79 -6.25 -30.09 8.26
C VAL A 79 -6.23 -30.99 7.01
N LYS A 80 -5.22 -31.86 6.87
CA LYS A 80 -5.10 -32.83 5.77
C LYS A 80 -5.84 -34.15 6.03
N ASP A 81 -6.35 -34.39 7.24
CA ASP A 81 -7.17 -35.57 7.53
C ASP A 81 -8.44 -35.57 6.65
N ALA A 82 -8.91 -36.75 6.26
CA ALA A 82 -10.01 -36.91 5.32
C ALA A 82 -11.35 -36.27 5.77
N GLU A 83 -11.48 -35.97 7.06
CA GLU A 83 -12.62 -35.23 7.62
C GLU A 83 -12.62 -33.75 7.24
N TYR A 84 -11.44 -33.13 7.11
CA TYR A 84 -11.28 -31.70 6.80
C TYR A 84 -10.89 -31.49 5.34
N GLY A 85 -9.89 -32.23 4.87
CA GLY A 85 -9.61 -32.43 3.45
C GLY A 85 -8.75 -31.39 2.74
N ALA A 86 -8.07 -30.49 3.48
CA ALA A 86 -7.19 -29.47 2.91
C ALA A 86 -6.02 -30.09 2.10
N LYS A 87 -5.54 -29.40 1.08
CA LYS A 87 -4.51 -29.88 0.15
C LYS A 87 -3.14 -29.27 0.41
N GLY A 88 -3.07 -27.95 0.58
CA GLY A 88 -1.80 -27.23 0.69
C GLY A 88 -0.93 -27.38 -0.56
N ASP A 89 -1.56 -27.43 -1.74
CA ASP A 89 -0.95 -27.70 -3.05
C ASP A 89 -0.65 -26.44 -3.89
N GLY A 90 -0.95 -25.25 -3.34
CA GLY A 90 -0.80 -23.95 -3.99
C GLY A 90 -1.83 -23.64 -5.07
N GLN A 91 -2.88 -24.44 -5.21
CA GLN A 91 -3.89 -24.35 -6.29
C GLN A 91 -5.33 -24.46 -5.78
N THR A 92 -5.56 -25.30 -4.76
CA THR A 92 -6.87 -25.51 -4.14
C THR A 92 -7.16 -24.41 -3.12
N ASP A 93 -8.37 -23.84 -3.15
CA ASP A 93 -8.92 -23.05 -2.05
C ASP A 93 -9.18 -23.97 -0.85
N ASP A 94 -8.37 -23.80 0.19
CA ASP A 94 -8.38 -24.61 1.40
C ASP A 94 -9.19 -23.96 2.54
N THR A 95 -9.78 -22.78 2.32
CA THR A 95 -10.43 -21.95 3.36
C THR A 95 -11.52 -22.71 4.12
N ALA A 96 -12.41 -23.39 3.40
CA ALA A 96 -13.50 -24.15 4.00
C ALA A 96 -12.99 -25.38 4.79
N ALA A 97 -11.94 -26.04 4.30
CA ALA A 97 -11.34 -27.20 4.95
C ALA A 97 -10.63 -26.82 6.25
N ILE A 98 -9.84 -25.73 6.24
CA ILE A 98 -9.12 -25.24 7.42
C ILE A 98 -10.10 -24.65 8.44
N GLN A 99 -11.13 -23.90 8.02
CA GLN A 99 -12.15 -23.43 8.97
C GLN A 99 -12.87 -24.60 9.65
N LYS A 100 -13.23 -25.65 8.90
CA LYS A 100 -13.88 -26.84 9.50
C LYS A 100 -13.03 -27.47 10.61
N ALA A 101 -11.70 -27.47 10.47
CA ALA A 101 -10.80 -27.93 11.52
C ALA A 101 -10.79 -26.97 12.74
N ILE A 102 -10.76 -25.65 12.50
CA ILE A 102 -10.88 -24.63 13.57
C ILE A 102 -12.18 -24.80 14.36
N ASP A 103 -13.31 -24.94 13.67
CA ASP A 103 -14.62 -25.09 14.29
C ASP A 103 -14.71 -26.40 15.08
N ALA A 104 -14.24 -27.51 14.52
CA ALA A 104 -14.20 -28.81 15.22
C ALA A 104 -13.34 -28.76 16.50
N VAL A 105 -12.20 -28.06 16.50
CA VAL A 105 -11.37 -27.87 17.69
C VAL A 105 -12.08 -26.99 18.73
N ALA A 106 -12.74 -25.92 18.29
CA ALA A 106 -13.53 -25.06 19.17
C ALA A 106 -14.69 -25.82 19.84
N GLU A 107 -15.41 -26.67 19.08
CA GLU A 107 -16.48 -27.54 19.58
C GLU A 107 -16.02 -28.56 20.64
N LYS A 108 -14.74 -28.94 20.66
CA LYS A 108 -14.17 -29.78 21.73
C LYS A 108 -13.77 -29.00 22.99
N GLY A 109 -13.98 -27.68 23.02
CA GLY A 109 -13.53 -26.79 24.10
C GLY A 109 -12.11 -26.25 23.90
N GLY A 110 -11.58 -26.34 22.68
CA GLY A 110 -10.22 -25.96 22.33
C GLY A 110 -9.28 -27.15 22.14
N GLY A 111 -8.04 -26.86 21.77
CA GLY A 111 -7.09 -27.86 21.26
C GLY A 111 -6.18 -27.27 20.19
N ILE A 112 -5.63 -28.11 19.31
CA ILE A 112 -4.71 -27.71 18.24
C ILE A 112 -5.33 -27.96 16.86
N VAL A 113 -5.33 -26.94 16.01
CA VAL A 113 -5.45 -27.10 14.55
C VAL A 113 -4.03 -27.21 14.00
N ASP A 114 -3.71 -28.36 13.43
CA ASP A 114 -2.38 -28.68 12.94
C ASP A 114 -2.32 -28.52 11.41
N ILE A 115 -1.46 -27.61 10.93
CA ILE A 115 -1.28 -27.29 9.51
C ILE A 115 0.15 -27.68 9.09
N PRO A 116 0.34 -28.87 8.48
CA PRO A 116 1.62 -29.31 7.94
C PRO A 116 2.12 -28.45 6.79
N ASN A 117 3.39 -28.58 6.42
CA ASN A 117 3.99 -27.92 5.27
C ASN A 117 3.12 -28.02 4.00
N GLY A 118 3.13 -26.94 3.21
CA GLY A 118 2.29 -26.76 2.02
C GLY A 118 1.85 -25.31 1.86
N THR A 119 1.37 -24.98 0.66
CA THR A 119 0.79 -23.66 0.35
C THR A 119 -0.72 -23.80 0.24
N TYR A 120 -1.44 -23.26 1.21
CA TYR A 120 -2.89 -23.32 1.28
C TYR A 120 -3.45 -21.99 0.78
N LEU A 121 -4.29 -22.01 -0.26
CA LEU A 121 -4.91 -20.78 -0.75
C LEU A 121 -6.12 -20.43 0.13
N ILE A 122 -6.22 -19.15 0.49
CA ILE A 122 -7.23 -18.62 1.41
C ILE A 122 -8.03 -17.53 0.71
N ASP A 123 -9.36 -17.68 0.67
CA ASP A 123 -10.30 -16.60 0.39
C ASP A 123 -10.31 -15.64 1.58
N ALA A 124 -9.46 -14.61 1.50
CA ALA A 124 -9.36 -13.53 2.48
C ALA A 124 -10.57 -12.57 2.45
N MET A 125 -11.54 -12.76 1.55
CA MET A 125 -12.81 -12.05 1.56
C MET A 125 -13.92 -12.83 2.26
N ARG A 126 -13.79 -14.15 2.46
CA ARG A 126 -14.83 -15.02 3.03
C ARG A 126 -15.32 -14.52 4.40
N GLN A 127 -16.59 -14.15 4.52
CA GLN A 127 -17.17 -13.60 5.76
C GLN A 127 -18.10 -14.61 6.44
N GLU A 128 -18.13 -14.63 7.78
CA GLU A 128 -19.12 -15.39 8.56
C GLU A 128 -20.47 -14.68 8.65
N THR A 129 -20.46 -13.36 8.52
CA THR A 129 -21.62 -12.47 8.56
C THR A 129 -21.49 -11.43 7.44
N SER A 130 -22.40 -10.45 7.36
CA SER A 130 -22.23 -9.32 6.44
C SER A 130 -21.20 -8.27 6.91
N SER A 131 -20.31 -8.59 7.85
CA SER A 131 -19.20 -7.71 8.27
C SER A 131 -17.87 -8.24 7.77
N TYR A 132 -17.13 -7.34 7.11
CA TYR A 132 -15.75 -7.55 6.67
C TYR A 132 -14.78 -7.84 7.83
N GLU A 133 -15.15 -7.50 9.06
CA GLU A 133 -14.39 -7.81 10.28
C GLU A 133 -14.47 -9.30 10.67
N THR A 134 -15.06 -10.13 9.80
CA THR A 134 -15.17 -11.58 9.91
C THR A 134 -14.47 -12.33 8.75
N SER A 135 -13.60 -11.63 8.01
CA SER A 135 -12.93 -12.11 6.80
C SER A 135 -11.90 -13.23 7.05
N GLY A 136 -11.79 -14.12 6.06
CA GLY A 136 -10.79 -15.20 5.99
C GLY A 136 -11.04 -16.36 6.94
N LEU A 137 -9.98 -16.89 7.52
CA LEU A 137 -10.03 -17.90 8.57
C LEU A 137 -10.32 -17.25 9.92
N VAL A 138 -11.44 -17.61 10.56
CA VAL A 138 -11.85 -17.06 11.85
C VAL A 138 -11.44 -17.99 12.98
N LEU A 139 -10.37 -17.63 13.69
CA LEU A 139 -9.91 -18.35 14.88
C LEU A 139 -10.86 -18.12 16.07
N LYS A 140 -11.08 -19.18 16.86
CA LYS A 140 -12.02 -19.20 17.99
C LYS A 140 -11.27 -19.31 19.32
N SER A 141 -11.97 -19.01 20.41
CA SER A 141 -11.47 -19.18 21.78
C SER A 141 -10.92 -20.59 22.03
N ASN A 142 -9.81 -20.68 22.77
CA ASN A 142 -9.11 -21.92 23.13
C ASN A 142 -8.48 -22.71 21.95
N VAL A 143 -8.49 -22.16 20.73
CA VAL A 143 -7.87 -22.81 19.55
C VAL A 143 -6.43 -22.33 19.39
N ILE A 144 -5.51 -23.29 19.19
CA ILE A 144 -4.12 -23.04 18.80
C ILE A 144 -3.95 -23.44 17.33
N LEU A 145 -3.70 -22.47 16.47
CA LEU A 145 -3.32 -22.70 15.07
C LEU A 145 -1.81 -22.98 15.00
N ARG A 146 -1.43 -24.25 14.92
CA ARG A 146 -0.02 -24.69 14.84
C ARG A 146 0.34 -24.95 13.39
N MET A 147 1.18 -24.08 12.84
CA MET A 147 1.74 -24.18 11.50
C MET A 147 3.17 -24.72 11.58
N ALA A 148 3.55 -25.58 10.63
CA ALA A 148 4.95 -25.95 10.43
C ALA A 148 5.72 -24.81 9.74
N ASP A 149 7.05 -24.80 9.84
CA ASP A 149 7.88 -23.69 9.35
C ASP A 149 7.74 -23.46 7.82
N GLY A 150 7.47 -24.53 7.05
CA GLY A 150 7.20 -24.48 5.61
C GLY A 150 5.71 -24.40 5.25
N THR A 151 4.84 -24.03 6.18
CA THR A 151 3.42 -23.76 5.93
C THR A 151 3.24 -22.32 5.45
N VAL A 152 2.55 -22.17 4.32
CA VAL A 152 2.18 -20.87 3.75
C VAL A 152 0.66 -20.79 3.64
N LEU A 153 0.04 -19.83 4.34
CA LEU A 153 -1.36 -19.45 4.16
C LEU A 153 -1.39 -18.22 3.25
N LYS A 154 -1.78 -18.42 1.98
CA LYS A 154 -1.68 -17.39 0.94
C LYS A 154 -3.04 -16.88 0.52
N SER A 155 -3.26 -15.57 0.57
CA SER A 155 -4.46 -14.93 0.03
C SER A 155 -4.64 -15.24 -1.45
N LEU A 156 -5.87 -15.54 -1.84
CA LEU A 156 -6.31 -15.42 -3.22
C LEU A 156 -6.28 -13.94 -3.65
N PRO A 157 -6.02 -13.64 -4.94
CA PRO A 157 -6.13 -12.28 -5.48
C PRO A 157 -7.55 -11.75 -5.29
N ASN A 158 -7.68 -10.50 -4.85
CA ASN A 158 -8.96 -9.81 -4.79
C ASN A 158 -8.84 -8.32 -5.13
N ASP A 159 -9.98 -7.62 -5.18
CA ASP A 159 -10.08 -6.16 -5.35
C ASP A 159 -10.65 -5.45 -4.11
N SER A 160 -10.78 -6.17 -2.99
CA SER A 160 -11.45 -5.68 -1.80
C SER A 160 -10.57 -4.74 -0.99
N GLN A 161 -11.15 -3.61 -0.59
CA GLN A 161 -10.55 -2.69 0.38
C GLN A 161 -10.48 -3.29 1.80
N PHE A 162 -11.28 -4.33 2.05
CA PHE A 162 -11.40 -5.01 3.33
C PHE A 162 -11.21 -6.52 3.14
N ALA A 163 -10.10 -7.03 3.64
CA ALA A 163 -9.77 -8.45 3.62
C ALA A 163 -8.92 -8.80 4.85
N SER A 164 -8.93 -10.05 5.27
CA SER A 164 -7.98 -10.56 6.26
C SER A 164 -7.74 -12.03 5.99
N VAL A 165 -6.48 -12.47 5.91
CA VAL A 165 -6.21 -13.91 5.72
C VAL A 165 -6.63 -14.69 6.97
N ILE A 166 -6.38 -14.11 8.15
CA ILE A 166 -6.80 -14.65 9.45
C ILE A 166 -7.42 -13.55 10.30
N THR A 167 -8.54 -13.86 10.93
CA THR A 167 -9.25 -13.02 11.90
C THR A 167 -9.36 -13.72 13.25
N ILE A 168 -8.97 -13.04 14.32
CA ILE A 168 -9.21 -13.40 15.72
C ILE A 168 -10.21 -12.39 16.28
N LYS A 169 -11.43 -12.82 16.60
CA LYS A 169 -12.52 -11.93 17.00
C LYS A 169 -13.38 -12.48 18.14
N ASP A 170 -13.75 -11.63 19.10
CA ASP A 170 -14.54 -12.00 20.30
C ASP A 170 -13.96 -13.23 21.03
N ALA A 171 -12.65 -13.42 20.95
CA ALA A 171 -11.98 -14.65 21.35
C ALA A 171 -11.20 -14.48 22.66
N ASN A 172 -11.13 -15.53 23.46
CA ASN A 172 -10.22 -15.62 24.60
C ASN A 172 -9.29 -16.83 24.41
N ASN A 173 -8.00 -16.67 24.72
CA ASN A 173 -7.04 -17.79 24.71
C ASN A 173 -6.96 -18.45 23.31
N ALA A 174 -6.86 -17.62 22.27
CA ALA A 174 -6.71 -18.03 20.88
C ALA A 174 -5.29 -17.71 20.41
N HIS A 175 -4.61 -18.64 19.73
CA HIS A 175 -3.18 -18.52 19.49
C HIS A 175 -2.74 -19.01 18.11
N MET A 176 -1.60 -18.48 17.63
CA MET A 176 -0.94 -18.91 16.40
C MET A 176 0.54 -19.19 16.67
N TYR A 177 1.07 -20.25 16.06
CA TYR A 177 2.49 -20.64 16.17
C TYR A 177 3.06 -21.06 14.81
N GLY A 178 4.17 -20.44 14.40
CA GLY A 178 4.95 -20.81 13.21
C GLY A 178 4.35 -20.35 11.87
N GLY A 179 4.98 -20.74 10.76
CA GLY A 179 4.46 -20.55 9.40
C GLY A 179 4.49 -19.11 8.86
N THR A 180 3.99 -18.95 7.63
CA THR A 180 3.94 -17.68 6.89
C THR A 180 2.52 -17.38 6.42
N VAL A 181 2.03 -16.19 6.72
CA VAL A 181 0.86 -15.56 6.10
C VAL A 181 1.35 -14.67 4.96
N VAL A 182 0.77 -14.86 3.77
CA VAL A 182 1.12 -14.10 2.55
C VAL A 182 -0.14 -13.46 2.01
N GLY A 183 -0.21 -12.13 1.99
CA GLY A 183 -1.31 -11.41 1.36
C GLY A 183 -1.23 -11.42 -0.17
N ASP A 184 -2.06 -10.61 -0.81
CA ASP A 184 -2.16 -10.52 -2.26
C ASP A 184 -1.53 -9.25 -2.86
N ARG A 185 -0.75 -8.47 -2.11
CA ARG A 185 -0.23 -7.12 -2.51
C ARG A 185 0.20 -6.99 -3.97
N SER A 186 1.03 -7.91 -4.44
CA SER A 186 1.63 -7.87 -5.80
C SER A 186 0.69 -8.36 -6.91
N ILE A 187 -0.46 -8.95 -6.56
CA ILE A 187 -1.47 -9.50 -7.46
C ILE A 187 -2.88 -8.97 -7.17
N HIS A 188 -3.00 -8.00 -6.25
CA HIS A 188 -4.24 -7.34 -5.88
C HIS A 188 -4.79 -6.57 -7.08
N THR A 189 -6.06 -6.76 -7.38
CA THR A 189 -6.73 -6.17 -8.56
C THR A 189 -7.44 -4.85 -8.24
N GLY A 190 -7.51 -4.47 -6.96
CA GLY A 190 -7.94 -3.15 -6.51
C GLY A 190 -6.82 -2.11 -6.57
N GLU A 191 -7.18 -0.83 -6.42
CA GLU A 191 -6.22 0.29 -6.41
C GLU A 191 -6.30 1.16 -5.14
N TYR A 192 -7.20 0.82 -4.22
CA TYR A 192 -7.53 1.62 -3.04
C TYR A 192 -7.84 0.72 -1.83
N GLY A 193 -8.12 1.35 -0.69
CA GLY A 193 -8.34 0.68 0.59
C GLY A 193 -7.04 0.49 1.37
N GLU A 194 -7.17 0.28 2.68
CA GLU A 194 -6.04 0.13 3.61
C GLU A 194 -6.18 -1.12 4.49
N TRP A 195 -7.30 -1.85 4.38
CA TRP A 195 -7.73 -2.84 5.37
C TRP A 195 -7.63 -4.29 4.87
N GLY A 196 -6.66 -4.59 4.00
CA GLY A 196 -6.36 -5.93 3.49
C GLY A 196 -5.24 -6.62 4.29
N HIS A 197 -5.50 -6.99 5.54
CA HIS A 197 -4.46 -7.37 6.51
C HIS A 197 -4.05 -8.85 6.41
N GLY A 198 -2.87 -9.18 6.94
CA GLY A 198 -2.47 -10.58 7.15
C GLY A 198 -3.24 -11.22 8.30
N VAL A 199 -3.05 -10.69 9.52
CA VAL A 199 -3.72 -11.17 10.73
C VAL A 199 -4.40 -10.03 11.48
N ARG A 200 -5.73 -10.09 11.61
CA ARG A 200 -6.57 -9.12 12.31
C ARG A 200 -6.97 -9.65 13.70
N ILE A 201 -6.80 -8.85 14.75
CA ILE A 201 -7.21 -9.15 16.13
C ILE A 201 -8.14 -8.05 16.63
N THR A 202 -9.38 -8.39 16.98
CA THR A 202 -10.38 -7.44 17.51
C THR A 202 -11.16 -8.01 18.67
N ASN A 203 -11.43 -7.19 19.70
CA ASN A 203 -12.23 -7.53 20.88
C ASN A 203 -11.86 -8.89 21.48
N SER A 204 -10.56 -9.15 21.59
CA SER A 204 -10.03 -10.47 21.96
C SER A 204 -9.05 -10.36 23.11
N THR A 205 -8.92 -11.43 23.88
CA THR A 205 -8.18 -11.45 25.14
C THR A 205 -7.21 -12.62 25.22
N ASN A 206 -6.05 -12.40 25.82
CA ASN A 206 -5.04 -13.45 26.06
C ASN A 206 -4.64 -14.17 24.75
N VAL A 207 -4.26 -13.39 23.74
CA VAL A 207 -3.89 -13.90 22.41
C VAL A 207 -2.36 -13.92 22.28
N VAL A 208 -1.82 -14.97 21.67
CA VAL A 208 -0.37 -15.07 21.39
C VAL A 208 -0.14 -15.45 19.93
N ILE A 209 0.68 -14.65 19.26
CA ILE A 209 1.17 -14.87 17.90
C ILE A 209 2.68 -15.08 18.00
N GLU A 210 3.16 -16.30 17.77
CA GLU A 210 4.56 -16.66 17.97
C GLU A 210 5.19 -17.22 16.69
N LYS A 211 6.35 -16.70 16.28
CA LYS A 211 7.12 -17.15 15.10
C LYS A 211 6.34 -17.14 13.77
N VAL A 212 5.34 -16.29 13.66
CA VAL A 212 4.56 -16.09 12.44
C VAL A 212 5.23 -15.01 11.59
N THR A 213 5.47 -15.30 10.31
CA THR A 213 5.77 -14.26 9.31
C THR A 213 4.47 -13.77 8.68
N SER A 214 4.29 -12.47 8.50
CA SER A 214 3.17 -11.88 7.75
C SER A 214 3.69 -10.87 6.73
N LYS A 215 3.50 -11.18 5.43
CA LYS A 215 4.14 -10.44 4.34
C LYS A 215 3.27 -10.25 3.12
N GLU A 216 3.66 -9.33 2.24
CA GLU A 216 2.96 -9.05 0.97
C GLU A 216 1.46 -8.72 1.17
N ASN A 217 1.09 -8.09 2.29
CA ASN A 217 -0.30 -7.72 2.54
C ASN A 217 -0.69 -6.40 1.85
N TRP A 218 -1.92 -6.33 1.34
CA TRP A 218 -2.47 -5.10 0.75
C TRP A 218 -2.72 -4.01 1.80
N GLY A 219 -2.91 -4.37 3.06
CA GLY A 219 -2.87 -3.48 4.21
C GLY A 219 -1.71 -3.83 5.14
N ASP A 220 -2.01 -3.99 6.42
CA ASP A 220 -1.00 -4.24 7.45
C ASP A 220 -0.63 -5.73 7.59
N GLY A 221 0.61 -6.01 8.00
CA GLY A 221 1.03 -7.37 8.34
C GLY A 221 0.21 -7.95 9.49
N PHE A 222 0.05 -7.17 10.56
CA PHE A 222 -0.80 -7.48 11.71
C PHE A 222 -1.65 -6.25 12.09
N TYR A 223 -2.85 -6.49 12.61
CA TYR A 223 -3.75 -5.45 13.08
C TYR A 223 -4.32 -5.80 14.45
N VAL A 224 -4.27 -4.87 15.40
CA VAL A 224 -4.90 -4.96 16.72
C VAL A 224 -5.83 -3.77 16.91
N GLY A 225 -7.10 -4.02 17.15
CA GLY A 225 -8.07 -2.94 17.30
C GLY A 225 -9.39 -3.40 17.89
N LYS A 226 -10.46 -2.71 17.51
CA LYS A 226 -11.82 -2.90 18.03
C LYS A 226 -12.84 -2.88 16.90
N ARG A 227 -13.87 -3.72 17.04
CA ARG A 227 -15.11 -3.75 16.25
C ARG A 227 -16.22 -3.02 17.00
N GLY A 228 -17.08 -2.36 16.24
CA GLY A 228 -18.35 -1.84 16.77
C GLY A 228 -19.33 -2.97 17.15
N GLY A 229 -19.94 -2.86 18.33
CA GLY A 229 -20.96 -3.81 18.79
C GLY A 229 -20.45 -5.00 19.62
N SER A 230 -19.19 -4.98 20.08
CA SER A 230 -18.67 -5.92 21.08
C SER A 230 -18.22 -5.19 22.35
N ASP A 231 -18.63 -5.73 23.50
CA ASP A 231 -18.27 -5.25 24.85
C ASP A 231 -16.92 -5.81 25.34
N ILE A 232 -16.29 -6.73 24.59
CA ILE A 232 -15.01 -7.32 24.98
C ILE A 232 -13.89 -6.33 24.65
N GLU A 233 -13.14 -5.91 25.67
CA GLU A 233 -11.95 -5.08 25.51
C GLU A 233 -10.80 -5.90 24.93
N THR A 234 -10.10 -5.37 23.91
CA THR A 234 -8.90 -6.01 23.36
C THR A 234 -7.75 -5.90 24.37
N GLN A 235 -7.30 -7.01 24.94
CA GLN A 235 -6.27 -6.97 25.99
C GLN A 235 -5.38 -8.21 26.08
N ASN A 236 -4.17 -8.06 26.63
CA ASN A 236 -3.20 -9.14 26.81
C ASN A 236 -2.85 -9.83 25.48
N ILE A 237 -2.36 -9.06 24.50
CA ILE A 237 -1.97 -9.56 23.18
C ILE A 237 -0.44 -9.64 23.14
N THR A 238 0.14 -10.79 22.80
CA THR A 238 1.60 -10.96 22.70
C THR A 238 2.00 -11.39 21.29
N PHE A 239 2.86 -10.61 20.66
CA PHE A 239 3.61 -10.98 19.46
C PHE A 239 5.04 -11.34 19.89
N TYR A 240 5.50 -12.54 19.58
CA TYR A 240 6.84 -13.02 19.91
C TYR A 240 7.56 -13.60 18.70
N GLN A 241 8.74 -13.07 18.39
CA GLN A 241 9.53 -13.48 17.21
C GLN A 241 8.72 -13.45 15.90
N VAL A 242 7.79 -12.50 15.74
CA VAL A 242 7.07 -12.32 14.49
C VAL A 242 7.93 -11.56 13.48
N ASN A 243 7.65 -11.74 12.20
CA ASN A 243 8.31 -11.01 11.12
C ASN A 243 7.25 -10.36 10.23
N ALA A 244 7.20 -9.04 10.18
CA ALA A 244 6.38 -8.31 9.21
C ALA A 244 7.30 -7.78 8.10
N ASP A 245 7.00 -8.14 6.85
CA ASP A 245 7.92 -7.96 5.73
C ASP A 245 7.17 -7.47 4.48
N HIS A 246 7.60 -6.35 3.89
CA HIS A 246 7.08 -5.85 2.61
C HIS A 246 5.54 -5.74 2.53
N ASN A 247 4.93 -5.26 3.61
CA ASN A 247 3.49 -4.97 3.68
C ASN A 247 3.19 -3.57 3.16
N ARG A 248 2.05 -3.36 2.49
CA ARG A 248 1.76 -2.11 1.77
C ARG A 248 1.37 -0.94 2.68
N ARG A 249 1.20 -1.13 3.99
CA ARG A 249 0.88 -0.02 4.92
C ARG A 249 1.67 -0.06 6.21
N GLN A 250 1.41 -1.03 7.09
CA GLN A 250 2.19 -1.20 8.33
C GLN A 250 2.75 -2.62 8.50
N GLY A 251 3.80 -2.74 9.31
CA GLY A 251 4.14 -4.01 9.95
C GLY A 251 3.07 -4.43 10.97
N ILE A 252 2.76 -3.56 11.94
CA ILE A 252 1.59 -3.68 12.83
C ILE A 252 0.84 -2.34 12.97
N SER A 253 -0.48 -2.35 12.83
CA SER A 253 -1.36 -1.28 13.35
C SER A 253 -1.94 -1.66 14.72
N ILE A 254 -1.90 -0.74 15.69
CA ILE A 254 -2.53 -0.87 17.01
C ILE A 254 -3.46 0.33 17.23
N THR A 255 -4.77 0.13 17.02
CA THR A 255 -5.79 1.20 17.14
C THR A 255 -6.61 1.13 18.43
N HIS A 256 -6.59 0.00 19.14
CA HIS A 256 -7.29 -0.13 20.43
C HIS A 256 -6.73 -1.30 21.23
N GLY A 257 -6.57 -1.11 22.55
CA GLY A 257 -6.38 -2.20 23.50
C GLY A 257 -5.38 -1.93 24.62
N LYS A 258 -5.23 -2.92 25.50
CA LYS A 258 -4.44 -2.81 26.73
C LYS A 258 -3.48 -3.98 26.95
N GLY A 259 -2.25 -3.71 27.41
CA GLY A 259 -1.33 -4.78 27.80
C GLY A 259 -0.83 -5.55 26.58
N ILE A 260 -0.35 -4.83 25.57
CA ILE A 260 0.11 -5.41 24.29
C ILE A 260 1.62 -5.55 24.35
N LYS A 261 2.16 -6.70 23.96
CA LYS A 261 3.60 -6.99 23.94
C LYS A 261 4.04 -7.32 22.53
N VAL A 262 5.14 -6.73 22.08
CA VAL A 262 5.83 -7.07 20.83
C VAL A 262 7.29 -7.28 21.18
N LEU A 263 7.74 -8.53 21.06
CA LEU A 263 8.97 -9.01 21.68
C LEU A 263 9.84 -9.75 20.64
N ASN A 264 11.13 -9.42 20.58
CA ASN A 264 12.14 -10.09 19.75
C ASN A 264 11.73 -10.25 18.26
N SER A 265 10.97 -9.30 17.72
CA SER A 265 10.32 -9.38 16.40
C SER A 265 10.98 -8.45 15.36
N VAL A 266 10.69 -8.67 14.08
CA VAL A 266 11.27 -7.91 12.95
C VAL A 266 10.17 -7.21 12.16
N PHE A 267 10.38 -5.94 11.83
CA PHE A 267 9.45 -5.11 11.05
C PHE A 267 10.24 -4.39 9.95
N LYS A 268 10.07 -4.83 8.70
CA LYS A 268 10.95 -4.37 7.63
C LYS A 268 10.30 -4.19 6.26
N ASP A 269 10.96 -3.38 5.44
CA ASP A 269 10.62 -3.13 4.04
C ASP A 269 9.17 -2.63 3.84
N THR A 270 8.54 -1.99 4.84
CA THR A 270 7.17 -1.49 4.75
C THR A 270 7.11 -0.20 3.94
N ASP A 271 6.40 -0.22 2.83
CA ASP A 271 6.29 0.83 1.82
C ASP A 271 4.87 0.83 1.17
N GLY A 272 4.61 1.68 0.17
CA GLY A 272 3.32 1.68 -0.57
C GLY A 272 2.19 2.60 -0.06
N THR A 273 1.86 2.65 1.22
CA THR A 273 0.78 3.53 1.74
C THR A 273 1.07 4.01 3.16
N ASP A 274 0.92 5.32 3.36
CA ASP A 274 1.28 5.96 4.62
C ASP A 274 0.44 5.44 5.81
N PRO A 275 0.98 5.43 7.04
CA PRO A 275 2.34 5.84 7.43
C PRO A 275 3.57 5.08 6.88
N ARG A 276 3.49 3.86 6.32
CA ARG A 276 4.66 3.04 5.94
C ARG A 276 5.60 2.76 7.13
N ALA A 277 5.04 2.42 8.28
CA ALA A 277 5.75 2.22 9.54
C ALA A 277 5.95 0.74 9.89
N GLY A 278 7.04 0.44 10.60
CA GLY A 278 7.21 -0.89 11.19
C GLY A 278 6.13 -1.20 12.23
N ILE A 279 5.85 -0.25 13.13
CA ILE A 279 4.67 -0.24 14.02
C ILE A 279 4.03 1.15 14.00
N ASP A 280 2.71 1.17 13.97
CA ASP A 280 1.85 2.35 14.06
C ASP A 280 0.83 2.19 15.20
N ILE A 281 0.90 3.08 16.19
CA ILE A 281 -0.03 3.14 17.32
C ILE A 281 -0.91 4.39 17.14
N GLU A 282 -1.96 4.27 16.34
CA GLU A 282 -2.93 5.33 16.07
C GLU A 282 -4.34 4.90 16.45
N PRO A 283 -4.83 5.23 17.67
CA PRO A 283 -6.18 4.90 18.07
C PRO A 283 -7.23 5.70 17.33
N ASN A 284 -8.33 5.05 16.95
CA ASN A 284 -9.48 5.72 16.37
C ASN A 284 -10.11 6.72 17.36
N LYS A 285 -10.96 7.62 16.86
CA LYS A 285 -11.67 8.58 17.70
C LYS A 285 -12.50 7.91 18.80
N ASN A 286 -12.19 8.25 20.05
CA ASN A 286 -12.70 7.70 21.32
C ASN A 286 -12.19 6.29 21.69
N GLU A 287 -11.18 5.76 20.98
CA GLU A 287 -10.49 4.51 21.32
C GLU A 287 -9.18 4.77 22.09
N GLN A 288 -8.66 3.76 22.78
CA GLN A 288 -7.50 3.93 23.65
C GLN A 288 -6.51 2.77 23.47
N VAL A 289 -5.22 3.13 23.44
CA VAL A 289 -4.12 2.17 23.53
C VAL A 289 -3.34 2.45 24.81
N SER A 290 -3.12 1.43 25.63
CA SER A 290 -2.40 1.58 26.90
C SER A 290 -1.54 0.39 27.27
N ASP A 291 -0.48 0.65 28.03
CA ASP A 291 0.43 -0.37 28.59
C ASP A 291 1.02 -1.27 27.49
N VAL A 292 1.73 -0.66 26.53
CA VAL A 292 2.37 -1.38 25.40
C VAL A 292 3.86 -1.58 25.67
N GLU A 293 4.35 -2.81 25.48
CA GLU A 293 5.74 -3.21 25.69
C GLU A 293 6.39 -3.69 24.38
N LEU A 294 7.36 -2.92 23.90
CA LEU A 294 8.10 -3.15 22.65
C LEU A 294 9.57 -3.37 23.01
N ARG A 295 10.03 -4.64 23.02
CA ARG A 295 11.41 -5.00 23.42
C ARG A 295 12.12 -5.95 22.47
N GLY A 296 13.41 -5.74 22.26
CA GLY A 296 14.27 -6.65 21.48
C GLY A 296 13.96 -6.68 19.98
N ASN A 297 13.13 -5.77 19.48
CA ASN A 297 12.68 -5.79 18.09
C ASN A 297 13.67 -5.09 17.16
N THR A 298 13.63 -5.42 15.87
CA THR A 298 14.40 -4.76 14.81
C THR A 298 13.46 -4.09 13.81
N PHE A 299 13.71 -2.83 13.51
CA PHE A 299 12.93 -2.01 12.58
C PHE A 299 13.84 -1.51 11.46
N SER A 300 13.63 -1.94 10.21
CA SER A 300 14.52 -1.56 9.10
C SER A 300 13.86 -1.34 7.73
N GLY A 301 14.30 -0.31 7.00
CA GLY A 301 13.82 -0.06 5.63
C GLY A 301 12.35 0.39 5.52
N ASN A 302 11.75 0.89 6.61
CA ASN A 302 10.39 1.45 6.62
C ASN A 302 10.45 2.99 6.53
N ARG A 303 9.34 3.68 6.24
CA ARG A 303 9.28 5.16 6.38
C ARG A 303 9.46 5.60 7.83
N TYR A 304 8.81 4.92 8.76
CA TYR A 304 9.01 5.10 10.21
C TYR A 304 9.43 3.78 10.83
N GLY A 305 10.44 3.77 11.70
CA GLY A 305 10.68 2.61 12.57
C GLY A 305 9.45 2.37 13.44
N ILE A 306 9.03 3.41 14.17
CA ILE A 306 7.75 3.44 14.88
C ILE A 306 7.14 4.85 14.87
N VAL A 307 5.80 4.90 14.74
CA VAL A 307 4.99 6.07 15.07
C VAL A 307 3.96 5.71 16.14
N ALA A 308 3.79 6.59 17.14
CA ALA A 308 2.73 6.47 18.14
C ALA A 308 2.04 7.83 18.30
N SER A 309 0.73 7.89 18.03
CA SER A 309 0.05 9.15 17.71
C SER A 309 -1.44 9.14 18.05
N ASN A 310 -1.94 10.11 18.81
CA ASN A 310 -3.38 10.42 18.93
C ASN A 310 -3.73 11.81 18.36
N HIS A 311 -2.86 12.34 17.51
CA HIS A 311 -2.73 13.77 17.25
C HIS A 311 -3.98 14.51 16.72
N MET A 312 -4.89 13.81 16.04
CA MET A 312 -6.09 14.37 15.40
C MET A 312 -7.40 14.18 16.18
N HIS A 313 -7.39 13.48 17.32
CA HIS A 313 -8.63 12.97 17.91
C HIS A 313 -8.82 13.41 19.37
N GLY A 314 -9.77 14.32 19.60
CA GLY A 314 -10.22 14.67 20.95
C GLY A 314 -11.11 13.61 21.59
N GLY A 315 -11.86 13.99 22.62
CA GLY A 315 -12.73 13.08 23.37
C GLY A 315 -11.93 12.18 24.32
N SER A 316 -12.25 10.89 24.37
CA SER A 316 -11.56 9.91 25.22
C SER A 316 -10.34 9.26 24.56
N THR A 317 -9.91 9.75 23.39
CA THR A 317 -8.82 9.14 22.60
C THR A 317 -7.48 9.29 23.29
N ALA A 318 -6.72 8.19 23.49
CA ALA A 318 -5.43 8.25 24.18
C ALA A 318 -4.44 7.16 23.75
N VAL A 319 -3.15 7.50 23.74
CA VAL A 319 -2.02 6.56 23.69
C VAL A 319 -1.22 6.73 24.99
N LYS A 320 -1.13 5.68 25.81
CA LYS A 320 -0.56 5.77 27.17
C LYS A 320 0.46 4.68 27.47
N ASN A 321 1.45 5.00 28.32
CA ASN A 321 2.41 4.06 28.90
C ASN A 321 3.11 3.16 27.85
N ILE A 322 3.75 3.77 26.85
CA ILE A 322 4.47 3.02 25.81
C ILE A 322 5.93 2.79 26.24
N THR A 323 6.29 1.53 26.43
CA THR A 323 7.65 1.08 26.77
C THR A 323 8.35 0.62 25.50
N PHE A 324 9.35 1.35 25.03
CA PHE A 324 10.16 1.02 23.86
C PHE A 324 11.62 0.83 24.28
N GLU A 325 12.05 -0.41 24.54
CA GLU A 325 13.35 -0.67 25.15
C GLU A 325 14.16 -1.84 24.57
N ASN A 326 15.46 -1.66 24.40
CA ASN A 326 16.39 -2.66 23.83
C ASN A 326 16.08 -3.04 22.37
N ASN A 327 15.54 -2.12 21.57
CA ASN A 327 15.26 -2.34 20.14
C ASN A 327 16.39 -1.81 19.25
N ILE A 328 16.44 -2.28 18.01
CA ILE A 328 17.30 -1.80 16.93
C ILE A 328 16.44 -1.05 15.91
N VAL A 329 16.79 0.20 15.59
CA VAL A 329 16.09 1.03 14.59
C VAL A 329 17.13 1.57 13.60
N GLU A 330 17.16 1.05 12.38
CA GLU A 330 18.20 1.37 11.38
C GLU A 330 17.62 1.42 9.96
N ASP A 331 18.23 2.15 9.04
CA ASP A 331 17.84 2.22 7.61
C ASP A 331 16.37 2.59 7.29
N ASN A 332 15.59 3.05 8.25
CA ASN A 332 14.26 3.65 8.04
C ASN A 332 14.39 5.09 7.49
N HIS A 333 13.33 5.77 7.06
CA HIS A 333 13.40 7.21 6.73
C HIS A 333 13.33 8.12 7.96
N VAL A 334 12.62 7.67 9.00
CA VAL A 334 12.45 8.31 10.31
C VAL A 334 12.58 7.22 11.39
N GLY A 335 13.21 7.55 12.52
CA GLY A 335 13.42 6.62 13.63
C GLY A 335 12.15 6.37 14.46
N ILE A 336 12.04 7.06 15.59
CA ILE A 336 11.00 6.92 16.61
C ILE A 336 10.24 8.25 16.75
N LEU A 337 8.93 8.27 16.50
CA LEU A 337 8.10 9.48 16.56
C LEU A 337 6.90 9.30 17.50
N TYR A 338 6.85 10.06 18.59
CA TYR A 338 5.71 10.09 19.54
C TYR A 338 4.97 11.44 19.48
N VAL A 339 3.64 11.39 19.30
CA VAL A 339 2.78 12.57 19.14
C VAL A 339 1.50 12.48 20.00
N GLY A 340 1.45 13.29 21.06
CA GLY A 340 0.36 13.30 22.06
C GLY A 340 0.33 12.10 23.00
N VAL A 341 1.48 11.43 23.20
CA VAL A 341 1.62 10.22 24.05
C VAL A 341 1.74 10.61 25.53
N GLU A 342 0.99 9.93 26.40
CA GLU A 342 0.99 10.14 27.86
C GLU A 342 1.68 9.00 28.59
N GLY A 343 2.90 9.24 29.07
CA GLY A 343 3.68 8.28 29.84
C GLY A 343 4.39 7.23 29.00
N GLY A 344 5.56 6.80 29.45
CA GLY A 344 6.32 5.72 28.82
C GLY A 344 7.83 5.87 28.94
N THR A 345 8.55 4.95 28.30
CA THR A 345 10.01 4.94 28.26
C THR A 345 10.51 4.67 26.84
N ILE A 346 11.61 5.32 26.48
CA ILE A 346 12.40 5.03 25.28
C ILE A 346 13.84 4.84 25.76
N ARG A 347 14.29 3.59 25.99
CA ARG A 347 15.58 3.32 26.64
C ARG A 347 16.38 2.14 26.10
N HIS A 348 17.71 2.19 26.20
CA HIS A 348 18.61 1.11 25.77
C HIS A 348 18.47 0.71 24.29
N ASN A 349 17.86 1.54 23.45
CA ASN A 349 17.70 1.25 22.03
C ASN A 349 18.97 1.63 21.28
N THR A 350 19.28 0.90 20.21
CA THR A 350 20.29 1.27 19.22
C THR A 350 19.59 1.88 18.01
N VAL A 351 19.90 3.12 17.69
CA VAL A 351 19.30 3.84 16.54
C VAL A 351 20.42 4.28 15.59
N ARG A 352 20.28 4.00 14.28
CA ARG A 352 21.26 4.35 13.25
C ARG A 352 20.60 5.15 12.14
N GLN A 353 21.18 6.30 11.79
CA GLN A 353 20.67 7.13 10.70
C GLN A 353 20.84 6.47 9.32
N LYS A 354 19.76 6.44 8.53
CA LYS A 354 19.82 6.16 7.09
C LYS A 354 20.68 7.24 6.40
N HIS A 355 21.83 6.80 5.90
CA HIS A 355 22.98 7.64 5.57
C HIS A 355 23.02 8.17 4.13
N ASP A 356 22.17 7.62 3.27
CA ASP A 356 22.02 7.95 1.85
C ASP A 356 20.92 9.00 1.59
N MET A 357 20.33 9.53 2.66
CA MET A 357 19.40 10.67 2.61
C MET A 357 20.11 11.93 2.07
N PRO A 358 19.56 12.63 1.07
CA PRO A 358 20.13 13.90 0.60
C PRO A 358 20.00 15.01 1.65
N GLU A 359 20.95 15.96 1.64
CA GLU A 359 20.96 17.12 2.55
C GLU A 359 19.67 17.98 2.49
N LYS A 360 18.88 17.86 1.42
CA LYS A 360 17.60 18.56 1.21
C LYS A 360 16.36 17.70 1.49
N TYR A 361 16.50 16.47 1.98
CA TYR A 361 15.35 15.65 2.34
C TYR A 361 14.62 16.30 3.53
N PRO A 362 13.26 16.44 3.52
CA PRO A 362 12.53 17.13 4.60
C PRO A 362 12.79 16.57 6.00
N TYR A 363 13.19 15.30 6.08
CA TYR A 363 13.49 14.56 7.29
C TYR A 363 14.99 14.30 7.51
N HIS A 364 15.89 14.84 6.68
CA HIS A 364 17.36 14.63 6.76
C HIS A 364 17.95 14.93 8.15
N HIS A 365 17.35 15.86 8.89
CA HIS A 365 17.75 16.29 10.23
C HIS A 365 16.85 15.74 11.37
N GLN A 366 15.89 14.86 11.07
CA GLN A 366 14.88 14.34 12.01
C GLN A 366 15.12 12.86 12.32
N TYR A 367 16.39 12.46 12.44
CA TYR A 367 16.74 11.06 12.56
C TYR A 367 17.13 10.67 13.99
N GLY A 368 16.18 10.10 14.72
CA GLY A 368 16.46 9.54 16.04
C GLY A 368 15.16 9.37 16.82
N ILE A 369 14.99 10.16 17.88
CA ILE A 369 13.81 10.16 18.74
C ILE A 369 13.17 11.56 18.72
N GLU A 370 11.95 11.68 18.18
CA GLU A 370 11.18 12.94 18.21
C GLU A 370 9.96 12.82 19.13
N LEU A 371 9.85 13.73 20.09
CA LEU A 371 8.65 13.99 20.90
C LEU A 371 8.00 15.30 20.44
N ARG A 372 6.70 15.26 20.14
CA ARG A 372 5.96 16.44 19.67
C ARG A 372 4.56 16.49 20.27
N ASN A 373 4.04 17.66 20.59
CA ASN A 373 2.62 17.79 20.94
C ASN A 373 1.73 17.47 19.72
N GLY A 374 0.58 16.81 19.94
CA GLY A 374 -0.49 16.71 18.96
C GLY A 374 -1.30 18.01 18.86
N ALA A 375 -2.30 18.05 17.97
CA ALA A 375 -3.17 19.22 17.86
C ALA A 375 -4.14 19.34 19.05
N VAL A 376 -4.44 18.23 19.72
CA VAL A 376 -5.37 18.17 20.87
C VAL A 376 -4.67 17.72 22.17
N HIS A 377 -3.68 16.83 22.08
CA HIS A 377 -3.04 16.21 23.25
C HIS A 377 -1.55 16.56 23.36
N PRO A 378 -1.04 16.92 24.55
CA PRO A 378 0.40 17.09 24.76
C PRO A 378 1.11 15.73 24.80
N THR A 379 2.38 15.66 24.40
CA THR A 379 3.24 14.51 24.75
C THR A 379 3.83 14.79 26.13
N THR A 380 3.61 13.93 27.11
CA THR A 380 4.01 14.20 28.50
C THR A 380 4.33 12.92 29.27
N GLY A 381 5.16 12.99 30.32
CA GLY A 381 5.53 11.83 31.15
C GLY A 381 6.42 10.77 30.48
N VAL A 382 6.92 11.02 29.26
CA VAL A 382 7.84 10.13 28.55
C VAL A 382 9.27 10.32 29.07
N THR A 383 9.96 9.22 29.36
CA THR A 383 11.39 9.23 29.74
C THR A 383 12.26 8.69 28.60
N VAL A 384 13.23 9.49 28.13
CA VAL A 384 14.17 9.12 27.07
C VAL A 384 15.59 9.08 27.65
N SER A 385 16.17 7.90 27.85
CA SER A 385 17.53 7.76 28.40
C SER A 385 18.22 6.47 27.98
N ASP A 386 19.54 6.43 28.10
CA ASP A 386 20.40 5.26 27.90
C ASP A 386 20.34 4.67 26.48
N ASN A 387 19.90 5.45 25.47
CA ASN A 387 19.89 5.02 24.07
C ASN A 387 21.25 5.29 23.40
N ASP A 388 21.66 4.39 22.51
CA ASP A 388 22.82 4.54 21.63
C ASP A 388 22.36 5.10 20.26
N LEU A 389 22.69 6.37 19.97
CA LEU A 389 22.25 7.10 18.79
C LEU A 389 23.43 7.36 17.84
N TYR A 390 23.53 6.58 16.76
CA TYR A 390 24.60 6.67 15.77
C TYR A 390 24.26 7.67 14.66
N GLY A 391 24.88 8.85 14.72
CA GLY A 391 24.61 10.00 13.85
C GLY A 391 23.20 10.58 14.03
N GLY A 392 22.44 10.12 15.03
CA GLY A 392 21.04 10.48 15.26
C GLY A 392 20.83 11.34 16.50
N ASN A 393 19.65 11.97 16.61
CA ASN A 393 19.35 12.99 17.61
C ASN A 393 18.17 12.67 18.54
N VAL A 394 18.05 13.43 19.63
CA VAL A 394 16.81 13.55 20.40
C VAL A 394 16.25 14.96 20.21
N ILE A 395 15.00 15.06 19.79
CA ILE A 395 14.27 16.31 19.61
C ILE A 395 13.03 16.30 20.51
N ASP A 396 12.97 17.22 21.46
CA ASP A 396 11.73 17.55 22.18
C ASP A 396 11.18 18.88 21.63
N ARG A 397 10.08 18.81 20.87
CA ARG A 397 9.44 20.00 20.28
C ARG A 397 8.55 20.73 21.27
N GLN A 398 9.16 21.29 22.32
CA GLN A 398 8.53 22.14 23.32
C GLN A 398 7.34 21.46 24.03
N THR A 399 7.50 20.18 24.35
CA THR A 399 6.56 19.46 25.21
C THR A 399 6.75 19.88 26.67
N SER A 400 5.91 19.37 27.59
CA SER A 400 6.10 19.60 29.03
C SER A 400 5.91 18.32 29.84
N GLY A 401 6.72 18.16 30.89
CA GLY A 401 6.69 16.99 31.77
C GLY A 401 7.38 15.72 31.23
N ASN A 402 8.08 15.79 30.09
CA ASN A 402 8.97 14.73 29.64
C ASN A 402 10.34 14.82 30.33
N THR A 403 11.05 13.70 30.40
CA THR A 403 12.40 13.60 30.99
C THR A 403 13.38 13.10 29.94
N ILE A 404 14.22 14.02 29.42
CA ILE A 404 15.37 13.65 28.59
C ILE A 404 16.56 13.44 29.52
N GLY A 405 16.96 12.18 29.71
CA GLY A 405 18.10 11.79 30.53
C GLY A 405 19.40 11.72 29.72
N THR A 406 20.43 11.13 30.31
CA THR A 406 21.67 10.77 29.61
C THR A 406 21.33 9.86 28.43
N ASN A 407 21.80 10.18 27.23
CA ASN A 407 21.77 9.31 26.05
C ASN A 407 23.19 9.31 25.44
N HIS A 408 23.58 8.23 24.78
CA HIS A 408 24.87 8.12 24.12
C HIS A 408 24.73 8.48 22.66
N PHE A 409 24.86 9.77 22.36
CA PHE A 409 25.17 10.21 21.01
C PHE A 409 26.54 9.64 20.63
N LYS A 410 26.64 9.13 19.41
CA LYS A 410 27.88 8.59 18.85
C LYS A 410 27.95 9.07 17.42
N SER A 411 29.10 9.55 16.99
CA SER A 411 29.34 9.80 15.58
C SER A 411 29.09 8.56 14.74
N ALA A 412 28.59 8.80 13.53
CA ALA A 412 28.56 7.81 12.47
C ALA A 412 29.53 8.25 11.38
N VAL A 413 30.29 7.30 10.82
CA VAL A 413 31.15 7.58 9.67
C VAL A 413 30.82 6.65 8.52
N TYR A 414 30.65 7.23 7.35
CA TYR A 414 30.22 6.55 6.13
C TYR A 414 31.26 6.73 5.04
N ILE A 415 31.57 5.65 4.34
CA ILE A 415 32.41 5.69 3.15
C ILE A 415 31.54 6.07 1.94
N LYS A 416 32.00 6.99 1.11
CA LYS A 416 31.49 7.28 -0.25
C LYS A 416 32.59 6.99 -1.28
N GLY A 417 32.20 6.74 -2.52
CA GLY A 417 33.12 6.37 -3.60
C GLY A 417 33.07 4.88 -3.92
N ILE A 418 33.75 4.49 -4.99
CA ILE A 418 33.68 3.15 -5.57
C ILE A 418 34.80 2.28 -5.02
N ALA A 419 34.49 1.07 -4.56
CA ALA A 419 35.47 0.10 -4.06
C ALA A 419 36.23 -0.58 -5.24
N GLN A 420 37.03 0.18 -5.98
CA GLN A 420 37.80 -0.30 -7.14
C GLN A 420 39.25 0.25 -7.11
N PRO A 421 40.26 -0.52 -7.55
CA PRO A 421 41.63 -0.02 -7.66
C PRO A 421 41.70 1.27 -8.50
N GLY A 422 42.44 2.26 -8.02
CA GLY A 422 42.57 3.59 -8.61
C GLY A 422 41.41 4.55 -8.31
N GLN A 423 40.32 4.10 -7.69
CA GLN A 423 39.22 4.97 -7.26
C GLN A 423 39.45 5.53 -5.86
N THR A 424 38.89 6.72 -5.60
CA THR A 424 39.02 7.42 -4.32
C THR A 424 37.77 7.23 -3.46
N LEU A 425 37.97 6.63 -2.29
CA LEU A 425 36.99 6.62 -1.21
C LEU A 425 37.08 7.92 -0.41
N THR A 426 35.96 8.35 0.16
CA THR A 426 35.82 9.56 0.99
C THR A 426 35.07 9.21 2.27
N ALA A 427 35.58 9.63 3.42
CA ALA A 427 34.93 9.48 4.71
C ALA A 427 34.04 10.69 5.01
N GLU A 428 32.74 10.48 5.22
CA GLU A 428 31.82 11.48 5.72
C GLU A 428 31.43 11.17 7.17
N VAL A 429 31.69 12.13 8.06
CA VAL A 429 31.41 12.02 9.49
C VAL A 429 30.15 12.80 9.81
N TYR A 430 29.23 12.19 10.54
CA TYR A 430 28.00 12.80 11.05
C TYR A 430 27.99 12.73 12.57
N ASP A 431 27.61 13.84 13.19
CA ASP A 431 27.45 13.99 14.63
C ASP A 431 25.97 14.21 14.97
N GLY A 432 25.46 13.43 15.91
CA GLY A 432 24.08 13.49 16.36
C GLY A 432 23.83 14.47 17.51
N ASP A 433 24.88 14.96 18.17
CA ASP A 433 24.79 15.69 19.45
C ASP A 433 24.70 17.23 19.32
N TYR A 434 25.01 17.77 18.13
CA TYR A 434 25.19 19.21 17.94
C TYR A 434 23.91 20.02 18.23
N GLY A 435 23.86 20.70 19.37
CA GLY A 435 22.72 21.51 19.79
C GLY A 435 22.66 21.81 21.29
N GLU A 436 21.49 22.28 21.73
CA GLU A 436 21.16 22.39 23.16
C GLU A 436 20.45 21.11 23.64
N LEU A 437 20.46 20.85 24.95
CA LEU A 437 20.02 19.62 25.64
C LEU A 437 18.59 19.09 25.32
N TYR A 438 17.77 19.87 24.61
CA TYR A 438 16.39 19.55 24.24
C TYR A 438 16.17 19.50 22.71
N ARG A 439 17.20 19.84 21.92
CA ARG A 439 17.13 19.92 20.46
C ARG A 439 18.52 19.70 19.86
N HIS A 440 18.93 18.43 19.85
CA HIS A 440 20.10 17.99 19.10
C HIS A 440 19.75 17.93 17.60
N ILE A 441 20.68 18.24 16.71
CA ILE A 441 20.48 18.20 15.26
C ILE A 441 21.63 17.41 14.64
N SER A 442 21.30 16.36 13.88
CA SER A 442 22.32 15.65 13.09
C SER A 442 22.96 16.61 12.07
N ILE A 443 24.28 16.79 12.19
CA ILE A 443 25.09 17.61 11.29
C ILE A 443 26.23 16.78 10.69
N LYS A 444 26.63 17.16 9.47
CA LYS A 444 27.87 16.69 8.86
C LYS A 444 29.04 17.44 9.49
N VAL A 445 29.94 16.71 10.15
CA VAL A 445 31.14 17.28 10.78
C VAL A 445 32.07 17.80 9.67
N PRO A 446 32.50 19.08 9.71
CA PRO A 446 33.47 19.59 8.75
C PRO A 446 34.77 18.79 8.82
N ALA A 447 35.31 18.33 7.70
CA ALA A 447 36.52 17.49 7.68
C ALA A 447 37.73 18.10 8.43
N LYS A 448 37.83 19.44 8.47
CA LYS A 448 38.83 20.20 9.24
C LYS A 448 38.72 20.06 10.77
N SER A 449 37.58 19.61 11.29
CA SER A 449 37.33 19.38 12.71
C SER A 449 37.73 17.95 13.12
N VAL A 450 37.92 17.06 12.15
CA VAL A 450 38.31 15.66 12.39
C VAL A 450 39.80 15.61 12.68
N THR A 451 40.18 15.10 13.85
CA THR A 451 41.57 15.11 14.34
C THR A 451 42.38 13.94 13.81
N SER A 452 41.73 12.85 13.39
CA SER A 452 42.39 11.79 12.62
C SER A 452 41.42 10.97 11.77
N TYR A 453 41.92 10.49 10.63
CA TYR A 453 41.38 9.35 9.90
C TYR A 453 42.37 8.19 9.96
N ARG A 454 41.88 6.96 9.85
CA ARG A 454 42.63 5.72 9.66
C ARG A 454 41.85 4.78 8.78
N TRP A 455 42.38 4.45 7.60
CA TRP A 455 41.75 3.47 6.72
C TRP A 455 42.32 2.07 7.00
N TYR A 456 41.47 1.06 6.88
CA TYR A 456 41.80 -0.35 7.14
C TYR A 456 41.34 -1.21 5.96
N ALA A 457 42.09 -2.26 5.65
CA ALA A 457 41.69 -3.32 4.73
C ALA A 457 41.61 -4.65 5.49
N ASP A 458 40.43 -5.28 5.49
CA ASP A 458 40.09 -6.46 6.32
C ASP A 458 40.48 -6.30 7.81
N GLY A 459 40.31 -5.08 8.34
CA GLY A 459 40.66 -4.73 9.73
C GLY A 459 42.15 -4.47 9.99
N VAL A 460 43.02 -4.54 8.97
CA VAL A 460 44.45 -4.17 9.07
C VAL A 460 44.65 -2.73 8.63
N GLU A 461 45.31 -1.90 9.46
CA GLU A 461 45.56 -0.48 9.17
C GLU A 461 46.41 -0.32 7.90
N ILE A 462 45.98 0.55 7.00
CA ILE A 462 46.69 0.90 5.77
C ILE A 462 47.70 2.00 6.09
N GLU A 463 48.99 1.67 5.96
CA GLU A 463 50.08 2.58 6.36
C GLU A 463 50.02 3.92 5.61
N GLY A 464 49.93 5.02 6.38
CA GLY A 464 49.91 6.38 5.84
C GLY A 464 48.54 6.87 5.33
N ALA A 465 47.51 6.02 5.31
CA ALA A 465 46.15 6.41 4.92
C ALA A 465 45.45 7.15 6.07
N HIS A 466 45.81 8.43 6.26
CA HIS A 466 45.38 9.26 7.40
C HIS A 466 44.50 10.46 7.02
N GLU A 467 44.15 10.60 5.75
CA GLU A 467 43.36 11.71 5.20
C GLU A 467 41.86 11.38 5.15
N SER A 468 41.02 12.40 4.95
CA SER A 468 39.57 12.25 4.77
C SER A 468 39.17 11.49 3.50
N THR A 469 40.13 11.25 2.60
CA THR A 469 39.99 10.43 1.42
C THR A 469 41.12 9.41 1.34
N TYR A 470 40.87 8.30 0.63
CA TYR A 470 41.88 7.29 0.35
C TYR A 470 41.69 6.74 -1.07
N THR A 471 42.74 6.81 -1.89
CA THR A 471 42.75 6.22 -3.24
C THR A 471 43.23 4.78 -3.14
N LEU A 472 42.35 3.86 -3.52
CA LEU A 472 42.58 2.42 -3.49
C LEU A 472 43.67 2.00 -4.49
N THR A 473 44.42 0.96 -4.17
CA THR A 473 45.41 0.36 -5.08
C THR A 473 45.06 -1.11 -5.38
N GLU A 474 45.83 -1.76 -6.25
CA GLU A 474 45.72 -3.21 -6.46
C GLU A 474 46.04 -4.02 -5.20
N ALA A 475 46.74 -3.45 -4.21
CA ALA A 475 47.04 -4.14 -2.94
C ALA A 475 45.80 -4.34 -2.05
N GLU A 476 44.73 -3.57 -2.26
CA GLU A 476 43.47 -3.67 -1.53
C GLU A 476 42.50 -4.66 -2.19
N LYS A 477 42.79 -5.13 -3.41
CA LYS A 477 41.88 -5.97 -4.20
C LYS A 477 41.48 -7.26 -3.46
N GLY A 478 40.18 -7.53 -3.43
CA GLY A 478 39.54 -8.61 -2.70
C GLY A 478 39.25 -8.32 -1.22
N LYS A 479 39.77 -7.22 -0.66
CA LYS A 479 39.61 -6.84 0.75
C LYS A 479 38.45 -5.87 0.93
N LYS A 480 37.81 -5.90 2.10
CA LYS A 480 36.83 -4.91 2.52
C LYS A 480 37.52 -3.72 3.18
N ILE A 481 37.01 -2.51 2.94
CA ILE A 481 37.59 -1.29 3.50
C ILE A 481 36.71 -0.74 4.61
N THR A 482 37.34 -0.30 5.70
CA THR A 482 36.71 0.55 6.72
C THR A 482 37.55 1.79 6.98
N VAL A 483 36.93 2.82 7.54
CA VAL A 483 37.62 4.00 8.06
C VAL A 483 37.24 4.22 9.51
N LYS A 484 38.25 4.38 10.37
CA LYS A 484 38.08 4.90 11.73
C LYS A 484 38.42 6.38 11.75
N ILE A 485 37.62 7.15 12.46
CA ILE A 485 37.85 8.57 12.70
C ILE A 485 37.96 8.85 14.18
N ALA A 486 38.61 9.96 14.51
CA ALA A 486 38.45 10.62 15.80
C ALA A 486 38.33 12.14 15.59
N TYR A 487 37.56 12.81 16.44
CA TYR A 487 37.45 14.27 16.46
C TYR A 487 37.13 14.77 17.87
N THR A 488 37.09 16.09 18.03
CA THR A 488 36.56 16.72 19.24
C THR A 488 35.29 17.47 18.86
N ASP A 489 34.17 17.19 19.55
CA ASP A 489 32.90 17.86 19.34
C ASP A 489 32.95 19.35 19.76
N THR A 490 31.84 20.08 19.64
CA THR A 490 31.77 21.47 20.12
C THR A 490 31.62 21.62 21.64
N ALA A 491 31.33 20.54 22.37
CA ALA A 491 31.28 20.51 23.84
C ALA A 491 32.67 20.21 24.48
N GLY A 492 33.65 19.79 23.68
CA GLY A 492 35.00 19.41 24.09
C GLY A 492 35.21 17.92 24.37
N GLN A 493 34.28 17.02 24.00
CA GLN A 493 34.47 15.57 24.14
C GLN A 493 35.25 14.98 22.97
N GLU A 494 36.06 13.95 23.23
CA GLU A 494 36.71 13.16 22.19
C GLU A 494 35.76 12.07 21.68
N GLU A 495 35.41 12.17 20.40
CA GLU A 495 34.52 11.29 19.66
C GLU A 495 35.33 10.33 18.78
N SER A 496 34.86 9.10 18.58
CA SER A 496 35.44 8.19 17.58
C SER A 496 34.43 7.21 17.01
N ALA A 497 34.42 7.07 15.69
CA ALA A 497 33.55 6.15 14.95
C ALA A 497 34.36 5.28 13.99
N THR A 498 33.81 4.12 13.61
CA THR A 498 34.35 3.27 12.53
C THR A 498 33.21 2.96 11.56
N SER A 499 33.48 3.01 10.26
CA SER A 499 32.45 2.75 9.25
C SER A 499 32.05 1.28 9.24
N THR A 500 30.90 0.99 8.63
CA THR A 500 30.65 -0.32 8.05
C THR A 500 31.67 -0.65 6.96
N ASP A 501 31.85 -1.93 6.68
CA ASP A 501 32.64 -2.43 5.55
C ASP A 501 32.12 -1.87 4.22
N THR A 502 33.02 -1.60 3.27
CA THR A 502 32.67 -1.57 1.84
C THR A 502 32.41 -2.98 1.30
N MET A 503 31.84 -3.07 0.09
CA MET A 503 32.05 -4.24 -0.76
C MET A 503 33.56 -4.50 -0.97
N PRO A 504 33.98 -5.76 -1.25
CA PRO A 504 35.37 -6.07 -1.54
C PRO A 504 35.93 -5.22 -2.69
N VAL A 505 37.14 -4.70 -2.56
CA VAL A 505 37.74 -3.85 -3.60
C VAL A 505 38.00 -4.66 -4.86
N GLY A 506 37.57 -4.16 -6.02
CA GLY A 506 37.70 -4.93 -7.27
C GLY A 506 36.68 -6.06 -7.41
N TYR A 507 35.59 -6.03 -6.65
CA TYR A 507 34.43 -6.90 -6.84
C TYR A 507 33.84 -6.72 -8.26
N GLU A 508 33.32 -7.81 -8.83
CA GLU A 508 32.74 -7.83 -10.18
C GLU A 508 31.25 -7.50 -10.09
N ASN A 509 30.92 -6.24 -10.34
CA ASN A 509 29.59 -5.66 -10.16
C ASN A 509 28.55 -6.22 -11.13
N HIS A 510 27.43 -6.66 -10.58
CA HIS A 510 26.23 -6.96 -11.33
C HIS A 510 25.46 -5.65 -11.56
N ALA A 511 25.04 -5.37 -12.79
CA ALA A 511 24.19 -4.21 -13.03
C ALA A 511 22.81 -4.43 -12.40
N PRO A 512 22.15 -3.38 -11.88
CA PRO A 512 20.81 -3.50 -11.34
C PRO A 512 19.87 -4.08 -12.40
N THR A 513 19.07 -5.06 -11.99
CA THR A 513 18.25 -5.87 -12.90
C THR A 513 16.84 -5.34 -13.06
N ASP A 514 16.33 -4.64 -12.05
CA ASP A 514 15.01 -4.02 -12.08
C ASP A 514 14.92 -2.79 -11.15
N ILE A 515 13.85 -2.03 -11.27
CA ILE A 515 13.47 -0.96 -10.34
C ILE A 515 12.04 -1.20 -9.88
N THR A 516 11.75 -1.09 -8.58
CA THR A 516 10.39 -0.89 -8.08
C THR A 516 10.17 0.59 -7.77
N LEU A 517 8.94 1.04 -7.99
CA LEU A 517 8.41 2.33 -7.56
C LEU A 517 7.07 2.01 -6.91
N ASP A 518 6.95 2.24 -5.60
CA ASP A 518 5.71 2.02 -4.86
C ASP A 518 5.46 3.10 -3.77
N PRO A 519 4.24 3.68 -3.69
CA PRO A 519 3.15 3.56 -4.65
C PRO A 519 3.50 4.15 -6.03
N ARG A 520 2.51 4.21 -6.93
CA ARG A 520 2.61 4.93 -8.22
C ARG A 520 1.49 5.96 -8.32
N VAL A 521 1.32 6.74 -7.26
CA VAL A 521 0.17 7.62 -7.05
C VAL A 521 0.68 9.04 -6.81
N ILE A 522 0.14 10.00 -7.55
CA ILE A 522 0.40 11.42 -7.38
C ILE A 522 -0.91 12.08 -6.94
N TYR A 523 -0.94 12.67 -5.76
CA TYR A 523 -2.07 13.47 -5.33
C TYR A 523 -2.04 14.80 -6.09
N GLY A 524 -3.05 15.03 -6.93
CA GLY A 524 -3.15 16.20 -7.79
C GLY A 524 -3.32 17.49 -6.98
N ASN A 525 -3.01 18.62 -7.61
CA ASN A 525 -3.04 19.97 -7.03
C ASN A 525 -2.14 20.20 -5.78
N GLU A 526 -1.46 19.18 -5.26
CA GLU A 526 -0.50 19.29 -4.15
C GLU A 526 0.88 19.79 -4.63
N ASP A 527 1.52 20.63 -3.81
CA ASP A 527 2.93 21.01 -3.96
C ASP A 527 3.84 19.91 -3.40
N GLU A 528 5.00 19.68 -4.02
CA GLU A 528 5.97 18.64 -3.66
C GLU A 528 5.38 17.20 -3.57
N ALA A 529 4.26 16.93 -4.27
CA ALA A 529 3.52 15.67 -4.18
C ALA A 529 4.42 14.44 -4.41
N GLU A 530 4.42 13.52 -3.45
CA GLU A 530 5.10 12.23 -3.55
C GLU A 530 4.47 11.38 -4.67
N VAL A 531 5.31 10.64 -5.42
CA VAL A 531 4.89 9.61 -6.38
C VAL A 531 5.00 8.22 -5.74
N GLY A 532 6.12 7.98 -5.06
CA GLY A 532 6.45 6.75 -4.35
C GLY A 532 7.95 6.58 -4.11
N THR A 533 8.31 5.51 -3.40
CA THR A 533 9.70 5.17 -3.06
C THR A 533 10.29 4.23 -4.11
N LEU A 534 11.55 4.49 -4.48
CA LEU A 534 12.34 3.76 -5.46
C LEU A 534 13.25 2.73 -4.78
N LYS A 535 13.28 1.51 -5.32
CA LYS A 535 14.21 0.45 -4.88
C LYS A 535 14.74 -0.30 -6.10
N ALA A 536 16.05 -0.27 -6.31
CA ALA A 536 16.70 -1.12 -7.30
C ALA A 536 16.74 -2.57 -6.83
N ILE A 537 16.63 -3.51 -7.78
CA ILE A 537 16.76 -4.94 -7.54
C ILE A 537 18.09 -5.39 -8.12
N ASP A 538 18.99 -5.80 -7.24
CA ASP A 538 20.37 -6.14 -7.56
C ASP A 538 20.79 -7.45 -6.86
N ALA A 539 21.78 -8.13 -7.44
CA ALA A 539 22.44 -9.27 -6.82
C ALA A 539 23.43 -8.83 -5.72
N ASP A 540 23.94 -7.60 -5.80
CA ASP A 540 25.03 -7.11 -4.97
C ASP A 540 24.50 -6.58 -3.63
N LYS A 541 24.61 -7.44 -2.61
CA LYS A 541 24.02 -7.17 -1.29
C LYS A 541 24.76 -6.04 -0.57
N GLY A 542 24.05 -4.94 -0.38
CA GLY A 542 24.57 -3.74 0.28
C GLY A 542 24.96 -2.63 -0.69
N ASP A 543 24.69 -2.82 -1.99
CA ASP A 543 24.88 -1.78 -2.98
C ASP A 543 24.02 -0.55 -2.75
N ARG A 544 24.57 0.58 -3.18
CA ARG A 544 23.94 1.89 -3.10
C ARG A 544 23.57 2.35 -4.49
N PHE A 545 22.35 2.89 -4.61
CA PHE A 545 21.81 3.35 -5.87
C PHE A 545 21.61 4.85 -5.85
N THR A 546 21.94 5.49 -6.96
CA THR A 546 21.49 6.84 -7.29
C THR A 546 20.39 6.73 -8.32
N TYR A 547 19.33 7.53 -8.18
CA TYR A 547 18.23 7.55 -9.14
C TYR A 547 18.13 8.90 -9.85
N THR A 548 17.76 8.85 -11.13
CA THR A 548 17.41 10.04 -11.94
C THR A 548 16.06 9.82 -12.61
N VAL A 549 15.35 10.89 -12.94
CA VAL A 549 14.05 10.86 -13.64
C VAL A 549 14.10 11.78 -14.86
N ASN A 550 13.43 11.36 -15.95
CA ASN A 550 13.47 12.05 -17.25
C ASN A 550 12.56 13.29 -17.37
N ASP A 551 11.66 13.52 -16.41
CA ASP A 551 10.68 14.62 -16.44
C ASP A 551 11.12 15.77 -15.52
N GLU A 552 11.36 16.95 -16.09
CA GLU A 552 11.90 18.10 -15.37
C GLU A 552 11.01 18.62 -14.23
N ARG A 553 9.72 18.27 -14.19
CA ARG A 553 8.81 18.66 -13.09
C ARG A 553 9.07 17.85 -11.82
N PHE A 554 9.73 16.70 -11.95
CA PHE A 554 10.00 15.76 -10.88
C PHE A 554 11.44 15.87 -10.39
N GLU A 555 11.65 15.43 -9.16
CA GLU A 555 12.96 15.20 -8.57
C GLU A 555 12.98 13.88 -7.81
N VAL A 556 14.17 13.27 -7.76
CA VAL A 556 14.48 12.22 -6.81
C VAL A 556 15.07 12.89 -5.58
N ASN A 557 14.42 12.71 -4.44
CA ASN A 557 14.91 13.13 -3.13
C ASN A 557 15.28 11.88 -2.33
N GLY A 558 16.47 11.33 -2.59
CA GLY A 558 16.97 10.11 -1.98
C GLY A 558 16.49 8.89 -2.76
N ASP A 559 15.61 8.11 -2.14
CA ASP A 559 14.80 7.09 -2.79
C ASP A 559 13.37 7.58 -3.10
N MET A 560 12.93 8.73 -2.59
CA MET A 560 11.60 9.26 -2.88
C MET A 560 11.54 9.96 -4.25
N LEU A 561 10.69 9.49 -5.15
CA LEU A 561 10.31 10.22 -6.36
C LEU A 561 9.13 11.15 -6.04
N ARG A 562 9.27 12.45 -6.36
CA ARG A 562 8.24 13.47 -6.07
C ARG A 562 8.24 14.61 -7.09
N LEU A 563 7.20 15.45 -7.06
CA LEU A 563 7.23 16.75 -7.74
C LEU A 563 8.24 17.71 -7.08
N LYS A 564 8.85 18.58 -7.87
CA LYS A 564 9.66 19.70 -7.37
C LYS A 564 8.78 20.75 -6.71
N LYS A 565 9.35 21.49 -5.77
CA LYS A 565 8.68 22.63 -5.13
C LYS A 565 8.18 23.66 -6.16
N GLY A 566 6.93 24.07 -6.02
CA GLY A 566 6.21 24.93 -6.95
C GLY A 566 5.65 24.22 -8.19
N GLN A 567 5.76 22.89 -8.29
CA GLN A 567 5.12 22.09 -9.32
C GLN A 567 3.91 21.35 -8.72
N SER A 568 2.81 21.35 -9.46
CA SER A 568 1.63 20.53 -9.17
C SER A 568 1.08 19.94 -10.47
N LEU A 569 0.31 18.86 -10.37
CA LEU A 569 -0.43 18.29 -11.50
C LEU A 569 -1.91 18.57 -11.32
N ASP A 570 -2.50 19.26 -12.30
CA ASP A 570 -3.92 19.59 -12.33
C ASP A 570 -4.76 18.30 -12.44
N TYR A 571 -5.44 17.93 -11.36
CA TYR A 571 -6.22 16.69 -11.26
C TYR A 571 -7.31 16.57 -12.35
N ASP A 572 -7.93 17.69 -12.72
CA ASP A 572 -9.02 17.71 -13.70
C ASP A 572 -8.52 17.60 -15.15
N LYS A 573 -7.20 17.72 -15.37
CA LYS A 573 -6.56 17.72 -16.70
C LYS A 573 -5.56 16.58 -16.92
N VAL A 574 -4.94 16.05 -15.87
CA VAL A 574 -3.87 15.05 -15.95
C VAL A 574 -4.33 13.78 -15.25
N ASN A 575 -4.41 12.66 -15.99
CA ASN A 575 -4.81 11.35 -15.45
C ASN A 575 -3.62 10.51 -14.97
N SER A 576 -2.47 10.67 -15.63
CA SER A 576 -1.25 9.93 -15.35
C SER A 576 -0.05 10.63 -16.00
N VAL A 577 1.15 10.34 -15.49
CA VAL A 577 2.42 10.74 -16.09
C VAL A 577 3.28 9.49 -16.31
N THR A 578 3.95 9.42 -17.45
CA THR A 578 4.92 8.38 -17.75
C THR A 578 6.30 8.85 -17.35
N LEU A 579 6.91 8.19 -16.37
CA LEU A 579 8.20 8.55 -15.78
C LEU A 579 9.21 7.43 -16.05
N THR A 580 10.27 7.72 -16.79
CA THR A 580 11.43 6.84 -16.93
C THR A 580 12.43 7.20 -15.84
N VAL A 581 12.64 6.27 -14.92
CA VAL A 581 13.63 6.36 -13.85
C VAL A 581 14.85 5.54 -14.25
N THR A 582 16.05 6.06 -14.04
CA THR A 582 17.29 5.30 -14.16
C THR A 582 17.90 5.12 -12.77
N ALA A 583 18.07 3.87 -12.36
CA ALA A 583 18.86 3.50 -11.19
C ALA A 583 20.29 3.22 -11.65
N THR A 584 21.26 3.79 -10.96
CA THR A 584 22.69 3.59 -11.20
C THR A 584 23.33 3.10 -9.90
N ASP A 585 23.97 1.94 -9.94
CA ASP A 585 24.71 1.36 -8.81
C ASP A 585 25.94 2.20 -8.44
N GLN A 586 26.63 1.79 -7.36
CA GLN A 586 27.80 2.50 -6.87
C GLN A 586 29.01 2.41 -7.81
N MET A 587 29.03 1.46 -8.76
CA MET A 587 30.09 1.31 -9.74
C MET A 587 29.78 1.96 -11.11
N GLY A 588 28.59 2.54 -11.27
CA GLY A 588 28.17 3.27 -12.46
C GLY A 588 27.44 2.44 -13.51
N ALA A 589 27.19 1.15 -13.27
CA ALA A 589 26.27 0.40 -14.11
C ALA A 589 24.82 0.76 -13.74
N SER A 590 23.90 0.60 -14.70
CA SER A 590 22.58 1.20 -14.58
C SER A 590 21.50 0.45 -15.37
N VAL A 591 20.26 0.64 -14.91
CA VAL A 591 19.04 0.18 -15.57
C VAL A 591 18.04 1.33 -15.61
N SER A 592 17.30 1.44 -16.70
CA SER A 592 16.18 2.37 -16.81
C SER A 592 14.86 1.61 -16.88
N LYS A 593 13.86 2.07 -16.13
CA LYS A 593 12.50 1.53 -16.17
C LYS A 593 11.48 2.64 -16.30
N THR A 594 10.51 2.42 -17.17
CA THR A 594 9.36 3.32 -17.35
C THR A 594 8.22 2.88 -16.46
N PHE A 595 7.71 3.81 -15.67
CA PHE A 595 6.54 3.66 -14.81
C PHE A 595 5.42 4.59 -15.28
N THR A 596 4.19 4.11 -15.23
CA THR A 596 3.01 4.98 -15.26
C THR A 596 2.65 5.32 -13.82
N ALA A 597 2.74 6.60 -13.47
CA ALA A 597 2.26 7.14 -12.20
C ALA A 597 0.88 7.78 -12.43
N TYR A 598 -0.10 7.45 -11.59
CA TYR A 598 -1.48 7.88 -11.77
C TYR A 598 -1.79 9.09 -10.89
N VAL A 599 -2.44 10.10 -11.46
CA VAL A 599 -2.90 11.28 -10.71
C VAL A 599 -4.22 10.96 -10.03
N ARG A 600 -4.38 11.45 -8.80
CA ARG A 600 -5.53 11.19 -7.91
C ARG A 600 -6.06 12.49 -7.32
N ALA A 601 -7.28 12.44 -6.79
CA ALA A 601 -7.86 13.58 -6.09
C ALA A 601 -6.95 14.03 -4.92
N PRO A 602 -6.88 15.33 -4.59
CA PRO A 602 -6.03 15.84 -3.50
C PRO A 602 -6.40 15.23 -2.13
N LYS A 603 -5.42 15.10 -1.23
CA LYS A 603 -5.67 14.65 0.15
C LYS A 603 -6.63 15.59 0.88
N GLY A 604 -7.54 15.01 1.65
CA GLY A 604 -8.55 15.76 2.42
C GLY A 604 -9.77 16.22 1.63
N MET A 605 -9.84 15.99 0.31
CA MET A 605 -11.10 16.10 -0.42
C MET A 605 -12.11 15.07 0.14
N PRO A 606 -13.39 15.43 0.37
CA PRO A 606 -14.38 14.48 0.87
C PRO A 606 -14.48 13.28 -0.08
N GLY A 607 -14.42 12.07 0.48
CA GLY A 607 -14.44 10.84 -0.29
C GLY A 607 -15.80 10.57 -0.92
N PHE A 608 -16.03 11.10 -2.11
CA PHE A 608 -17.05 10.59 -3.03
C PHE A 608 -16.73 9.14 -3.33
N ASP A 609 -17.70 8.22 -3.31
CA ASP A 609 -17.35 6.82 -3.62
C ASP A 609 -16.79 6.63 -5.03
N TYR A 610 -16.81 7.64 -5.91
CA TYR A 610 -16.05 7.66 -7.16
C TYR A 610 -14.70 8.37 -7.04
N TYR A 611 -13.62 7.69 -7.44
CA TYR A 611 -12.24 8.22 -7.31
C TYR A 611 -11.58 8.55 -8.64
N ASP A 612 -12.01 7.92 -9.73
CA ASP A 612 -11.44 8.17 -11.04
C ASP A 612 -12.38 7.68 -12.14
N LEU A 613 -12.41 8.41 -13.25
CA LEU A 613 -12.95 7.94 -14.52
C LEU A 613 -11.80 8.02 -15.51
N THR A 614 -11.34 6.87 -16.00
CA THR A 614 -10.25 6.80 -16.98
C THR A 614 -10.76 6.40 -18.34
N LEU A 615 -9.97 6.70 -19.36
CA LEU A 615 -10.23 6.36 -20.75
C LEU A 615 -8.98 5.69 -21.32
N SER A 616 -9.12 4.46 -21.84
CA SER A 616 -7.98 3.59 -22.19
C SER A 616 -7.10 4.10 -23.35
N ALA A 617 -7.62 5.02 -24.14
CA ALA A 617 -6.93 5.73 -25.21
C ALA A 617 -7.66 7.05 -25.47
N ASN A 618 -6.95 8.12 -25.81
CA ASN A 618 -7.52 9.44 -26.05
C ASN A 618 -7.30 9.92 -27.50
N LYS A 619 -7.21 8.98 -28.45
CA LYS A 619 -7.03 9.28 -29.87
C LYS A 619 -8.26 8.91 -30.67
N LEU A 620 -8.53 9.67 -31.74
CA LEU A 620 -9.69 9.52 -32.59
C LEU A 620 -9.28 9.69 -34.06
N MET A 621 -9.31 8.61 -34.85
CA MET A 621 -9.02 8.68 -36.29
C MET A 621 -10.11 9.50 -37.01
N GLU A 622 -9.70 10.48 -37.81
CA GLU A 622 -10.65 11.30 -38.56
C GLU A 622 -11.35 10.55 -39.69
N GLY A 623 -12.41 11.16 -40.26
CA GLY A 623 -13.12 10.67 -41.45
C GLY A 623 -13.84 9.32 -41.34
N LYS A 624 -13.55 8.54 -40.31
CA LYS A 624 -14.09 7.23 -40.00
C LYS A 624 -15.44 7.37 -39.29
N ASP A 625 -16.46 6.77 -39.89
CA ASP A 625 -17.81 6.76 -39.34
C ASP A 625 -17.87 6.05 -37.99
N GLY A 626 -18.49 6.68 -36.99
CA GLY A 626 -18.69 6.10 -35.67
C GLY A 626 -17.40 5.65 -34.95
N ALA A 627 -16.28 6.33 -35.21
CA ALA A 627 -14.97 5.95 -34.72
C ALA A 627 -14.88 5.85 -33.19
N SER A 628 -14.28 4.76 -32.71
CA SER A 628 -14.03 4.52 -31.28
C SER A 628 -12.80 5.27 -30.78
N VAL A 629 -12.88 5.74 -29.53
CA VAL A 629 -11.80 6.45 -28.84
C VAL A 629 -11.08 5.51 -27.88
N GLY A 630 -11.81 4.96 -26.90
CA GLY A 630 -11.25 4.11 -25.85
C GLY A 630 -12.30 3.62 -24.86
N LYS A 631 -11.94 2.62 -24.05
CA LYS A 631 -12.81 2.10 -23.00
C LYS A 631 -12.74 2.97 -21.76
N LEU A 632 -13.90 3.39 -21.26
CA LEU A 632 -14.06 4.02 -19.96
C LEU A 632 -13.95 2.98 -18.84
N THR A 633 -13.17 3.31 -17.83
CA THR A 633 -13.10 2.55 -16.58
C THR A 633 -13.37 3.51 -15.43
N LEU A 634 -14.55 3.36 -14.83
CA LEU A 634 -14.90 3.97 -13.55
C LEU A 634 -14.20 3.19 -12.42
N ARG A 635 -13.59 3.92 -11.49
CA ARG A 635 -13.01 3.39 -10.26
C ARG A 635 -13.78 3.95 -9.07
N ASP A 636 -14.38 3.07 -8.28
CA ASP A 636 -15.23 3.45 -7.15
C ASP A 636 -14.96 2.60 -5.87
N ARG A 637 -15.57 3.01 -4.76
CA ARG A 637 -15.57 2.34 -3.45
C ARG A 637 -16.81 1.48 -3.22
N SER A 638 -17.83 1.60 -4.07
CA SER A 638 -19.15 1.03 -3.81
C SER A 638 -19.33 -0.34 -4.48
N VAL A 639 -19.73 -1.34 -3.71
CA VAL A 639 -20.01 -2.69 -4.25
C VAL A 639 -21.41 -2.71 -4.90
N GLY A 640 -21.54 -2.16 -6.12
CA GLY A 640 -22.81 -2.12 -6.83
C GLY A 640 -22.69 -1.68 -8.29
N LYS A 641 -23.03 -2.55 -9.26
CA LYS A 641 -22.67 -2.40 -10.68
C LYS A 641 -23.56 -1.47 -11.52
N ASP A 642 -24.50 -0.75 -10.91
CA ASP A 642 -25.54 -0.01 -11.62
C ASP A 642 -25.14 1.46 -11.84
N TYR A 643 -24.32 1.69 -12.86
CA TYR A 643 -23.89 3.03 -13.28
C TYR A 643 -24.50 3.44 -14.63
N THR A 644 -24.80 4.73 -14.77
CA THR A 644 -25.30 5.35 -16.00
C THR A 644 -24.36 6.45 -16.45
N TYR A 645 -23.98 6.47 -17.73
CA TYR A 645 -23.06 7.46 -18.29
C TYR A 645 -23.80 8.47 -19.19
N HIS A 646 -23.37 9.72 -19.13
CA HIS A 646 -23.81 10.82 -19.99
C HIS A 646 -22.58 11.53 -20.58
N VAL A 647 -22.65 12.00 -21.83
CA VAL A 647 -21.56 12.68 -22.53
C VAL A 647 -21.99 14.09 -22.95
N SER A 648 -21.13 15.09 -22.74
CA SER A 648 -21.46 16.49 -23.02
C SER A 648 -21.43 16.85 -24.49
N ASP A 649 -20.65 16.14 -25.31
CA ASP A 649 -20.61 16.33 -26.76
C ASP A 649 -21.65 15.40 -27.41
N PRO A 650 -22.69 15.94 -28.08
CA PRO A 650 -23.77 15.13 -28.63
C PRO A 650 -23.33 14.26 -29.81
N ARG A 651 -22.14 14.47 -30.38
CA ARG A 651 -21.56 13.59 -31.42
C ARG A 651 -21.12 12.24 -30.87
N PHE A 652 -20.87 12.14 -29.57
CA PHE A 652 -20.36 10.95 -28.91
C PHE A 652 -21.46 10.12 -28.24
N GLU A 653 -21.14 8.86 -27.98
CA GLU A 653 -21.92 7.90 -27.20
C GLU A 653 -20.99 6.96 -26.43
N ILE A 654 -21.54 6.21 -25.47
CA ILE A 654 -20.82 5.17 -24.72
C ILE A 654 -21.56 3.85 -24.93
N VAL A 655 -20.89 2.89 -25.56
CA VAL A 655 -21.45 1.57 -25.91
C VAL A 655 -20.53 0.49 -25.33
N ASP A 656 -21.06 -0.41 -24.50
CA ASP A 656 -20.30 -1.43 -23.77
C ASP A 656 -19.10 -0.86 -22.99
N GLY A 657 -19.29 0.33 -22.42
CA GLY A 657 -18.25 1.10 -21.73
C GLY A 657 -17.22 1.76 -22.65
N THR A 658 -17.38 1.72 -23.98
CA THR A 658 -16.47 2.35 -24.94
C THR A 658 -16.98 3.72 -25.38
N LEU A 659 -16.20 4.78 -25.16
CA LEU A 659 -16.46 6.10 -25.71
C LEU A 659 -16.15 6.09 -27.22
N LYS A 660 -17.12 6.52 -28.03
CA LYS A 660 -17.02 6.55 -29.49
C LYS A 660 -17.89 7.65 -30.09
N LEU A 661 -17.65 8.02 -31.35
CA LEU A 661 -18.60 8.80 -32.14
C LEU A 661 -19.86 7.95 -32.44
N LYS A 662 -21.04 8.60 -32.48
CA LYS A 662 -22.28 7.98 -32.94
C LYS A 662 -22.20 7.58 -34.42
N ALA A 663 -23.02 6.61 -34.82
CA ALA A 663 -23.18 6.27 -36.24
C ALA A 663 -23.61 7.50 -37.06
N GLY A 664 -23.01 7.68 -38.24
CA GLY A 664 -23.18 8.87 -39.08
C GLY A 664 -22.30 10.06 -38.70
N GLN A 665 -21.64 10.05 -37.54
CA GLN A 665 -20.75 11.13 -37.10
C GLN A 665 -19.30 10.87 -37.50
N LYS A 666 -18.62 11.94 -37.92
CA LYS A 666 -17.22 12.00 -38.31
C LYS A 666 -16.60 13.28 -37.77
N ILE A 667 -15.29 13.27 -37.59
CA ILE A 667 -14.49 14.46 -37.31
C ILE A 667 -13.54 14.75 -38.48
N ASN A 668 -13.01 15.96 -38.54
CA ASN A 668 -12.07 16.45 -39.53
C ASN A 668 -10.91 17.16 -38.79
N TYR A 669 -9.68 16.72 -39.04
CA TYR A 669 -8.46 17.20 -38.38
C TYR A 669 -8.15 18.67 -38.70
N ASP A 670 -8.33 19.10 -39.96
CA ASP A 670 -8.16 20.51 -40.38
C ASP A 670 -9.13 21.46 -39.68
N GLN A 671 -10.27 20.95 -39.19
CA GLN A 671 -11.30 21.73 -38.49
C GLN A 671 -11.15 21.68 -36.97
N GLU A 672 -10.81 20.52 -36.42
CA GLU A 672 -10.78 20.27 -34.97
C GLU A 672 -9.71 19.22 -34.63
N GLN A 673 -8.50 19.68 -34.30
CA GLN A 673 -7.37 18.80 -33.93
C GLN A 673 -7.51 18.17 -32.54
N THR A 674 -8.34 18.77 -31.67
CA THR A 674 -8.62 18.27 -30.32
C THR A 674 -10.06 18.49 -29.90
N VAL A 675 -10.70 17.47 -29.30
CA VAL A 675 -12.07 17.55 -28.77
C VAL A 675 -12.04 17.46 -27.24
N ALA A 676 -12.76 18.34 -26.55
CA ALA A 676 -12.99 18.21 -25.11
C ALA A 676 -14.35 17.54 -24.83
N VAL A 677 -14.34 16.29 -24.38
CA VAL A 677 -15.56 15.52 -24.06
C VAL A 677 -15.66 15.34 -22.55
N SER A 678 -16.64 15.99 -21.90
CA SER A 678 -16.99 15.61 -20.53
C SER A 678 -17.84 14.35 -20.53
N VAL A 679 -17.49 13.41 -19.64
CA VAL A 679 -18.32 12.27 -19.29
C VAL A 679 -18.79 12.47 -17.84
N THR A 680 -20.09 12.46 -17.62
CA THR A 680 -20.72 12.37 -16.30
C THR A 680 -21.15 10.92 -16.06
N VAL A 681 -20.95 10.38 -14.87
CA VAL A 681 -21.46 9.05 -14.50
C VAL A 681 -22.16 9.10 -13.14
N SER A 682 -23.28 8.37 -13.03
CA SER A 682 -24.22 8.42 -11.92
C SER A 682 -24.61 7.01 -11.46
N ASN A 683 -24.75 6.77 -10.15
CA ASN A 683 -25.30 5.51 -9.61
C ASN A 683 -26.78 5.63 -9.27
N SER A 684 -27.40 4.49 -9.00
CA SER A 684 -28.73 4.34 -8.39
C SER A 684 -28.90 5.08 -7.05
N GLY A 685 -27.80 5.43 -6.36
CA GLY A 685 -27.80 6.26 -5.15
C GLY A 685 -27.90 7.77 -5.40
N GLY A 686 -27.97 8.22 -6.65
CA GLY A 686 -28.08 9.63 -7.03
C GLY A 686 -26.77 10.42 -6.97
N MET A 687 -25.64 9.78 -6.61
CA MET A 687 -24.32 10.41 -6.65
C MET A 687 -23.80 10.45 -8.08
N THR A 688 -23.19 11.57 -8.47
CA THR A 688 -22.60 11.77 -9.80
C THR A 688 -21.13 12.19 -9.71
N MET A 689 -20.33 11.85 -10.71
CA MET A 689 -19.03 12.48 -10.98
C MET A 689 -18.98 12.94 -12.43
N ARG A 690 -18.18 13.98 -12.74
CA ARG A 690 -17.93 14.44 -14.11
C ARG A 690 -16.43 14.58 -14.35
N LYS A 691 -15.94 14.11 -15.50
CA LYS A 691 -14.54 14.27 -15.92
C LYS A 691 -14.44 14.65 -17.39
N THR A 692 -13.51 15.53 -17.75
CA THR A 692 -13.30 15.96 -19.14
C THR A 692 -12.07 15.28 -19.73
N PHE A 693 -12.23 14.65 -20.89
CA PHE A 693 -11.16 14.05 -21.66
C PHE A 693 -10.84 14.93 -22.87
N THR A 694 -9.57 15.32 -23.01
CA THR A 694 -9.06 15.89 -24.26
C THR A 694 -8.67 14.76 -25.19
N LEU A 695 -9.40 14.65 -26.31
CA LEU A 695 -9.17 13.69 -27.37
C LEU A 695 -8.32 14.35 -28.46
N HIS A 696 -7.31 13.65 -28.97
CA HIS A 696 -6.51 14.09 -30.11
C HIS A 696 -7.03 13.43 -31.39
N VAL A 697 -7.32 14.23 -32.40
CA VAL A 697 -7.69 13.72 -33.71
C VAL A 697 -6.43 13.30 -34.45
N GLU A 698 -6.44 12.13 -35.07
CA GLU A 698 -5.36 11.67 -35.94
C GLU A 698 -5.70 11.98 -37.40
N ASP A 699 -4.75 12.65 -38.07
CA ASP A 699 -4.75 13.07 -39.47
C ASP A 699 -4.68 11.84 -40.41
N ASP A 700 -5.66 11.71 -41.30
CA ASP A 700 -5.59 10.84 -42.49
C ASP A 700 -5.43 11.75 -43.73
N PRO A 701 -4.25 11.78 -44.39
CA PRO A 701 -3.96 12.70 -45.48
C PRO A 701 -4.81 12.48 -46.75
N ASN A 702 -5.75 11.53 -46.73
CA ASN A 702 -6.72 11.26 -47.78
C ASN A 702 -8.13 11.82 -47.45
N TYR A 703 -8.32 12.47 -46.30
CA TYR A 703 -9.58 13.05 -45.85
C TYR A 703 -9.48 14.58 -45.70
N PRO A 704 -10.54 15.36 -46.01
CA PRO A 704 -11.73 14.95 -46.76
C PRO A 704 -11.37 14.58 -48.21
N PRO A 705 -12.04 13.57 -48.82
CA PRO A 705 -11.70 13.12 -50.16
C PRO A 705 -11.82 14.26 -51.17
N SER A 706 -10.74 14.53 -51.90
CA SER A 706 -10.67 15.63 -52.85
C SER A 706 -11.69 15.44 -53.99
N GLY A 707 -12.69 16.34 -54.02
CA GLY A 707 -13.74 16.30 -55.02
C GLY A 707 -13.19 16.59 -56.41
N ASN A 708 -13.19 15.58 -57.29
CA ASN A 708 -12.83 15.75 -58.70
C ASN A 708 -13.87 16.62 -59.42
N ASN A 709 -13.56 17.91 -59.58
CA ASN A 709 -14.22 18.77 -60.56
C ASN A 709 -14.00 18.21 -61.98
N VAL A 710 -15.08 17.78 -62.63
CA VAL A 710 -15.08 17.46 -64.06
C VAL A 710 -16.10 18.37 -64.76
N PRO A 711 -15.67 19.22 -65.72
CA PRO A 711 -16.56 20.16 -66.40
C PRO A 711 -17.42 19.46 -67.49
N PRO A 712 -18.59 20.01 -67.85
CA PRO A 712 -19.46 19.46 -68.89
C PRO A 712 -19.09 19.95 -70.31
N GLU A 713 -19.20 19.06 -71.29
CA GLU A 713 -19.05 19.28 -72.74
C GLU A 713 -20.19 18.51 -73.49
N PRO A 714 -20.69 18.96 -74.66
CA PRO A 714 -22.03 19.55 -74.67
C PRO A 714 -22.95 19.23 -75.89
N VAL A 715 -24.18 19.81 -75.85
CA VAL A 715 -25.21 20.03 -76.91
C VAL A 715 -25.84 18.79 -77.61
N ASP A 716 -27.06 18.81 -78.19
CA ASP A 716 -28.01 19.90 -78.52
C ASP A 716 -29.48 19.40 -78.61
N ILE A 717 -30.50 20.24 -78.31
CA ILE A 717 -31.50 20.75 -79.28
C ILE A 717 -32.71 21.50 -78.67
N HIS A 718 -32.86 22.76 -79.11
CA HIS A 718 -34.09 23.48 -79.46
C HIS A 718 -35.17 23.88 -78.40
N SER A 719 -35.21 25.19 -78.14
CA SER A 719 -36.27 26.15 -78.57
C SER A 719 -36.97 26.99 -77.48
N ALA A 720 -36.87 28.32 -77.66
CA ALA A 720 -37.90 29.37 -77.50
C ALA A 720 -38.69 29.51 -76.17
N THR A 721 -39.00 30.70 -75.64
CA THR A 721 -38.63 32.12 -75.86
C THR A 721 -39.27 32.94 -74.72
N GLU A 722 -38.69 34.10 -74.35
CA GLU A 722 -39.37 35.21 -73.63
C GLU A 722 -39.88 34.92 -72.19
N ALA A 723 -40.08 35.88 -71.29
CA ALA A 723 -39.51 37.22 -71.06
C ALA A 723 -39.76 37.60 -69.58
N ALA A 724 -39.20 38.72 -69.09
CA ALA A 724 -39.58 39.31 -67.80
C ALA A 724 -41.10 39.64 -67.76
N ASP A 725 -41.78 39.71 -66.62
CA ASP A 725 -41.64 40.79 -65.63
C ASP A 725 -42.58 40.57 -64.39
N ALA A 726 -42.51 41.49 -63.43
CA ALA A 726 -43.59 41.95 -62.54
C ALA A 726 -43.83 41.32 -61.13
N LEU A 727 -43.41 42.13 -60.15
CA LEU A 727 -44.14 42.56 -58.94
C LEU A 727 -44.47 41.59 -57.77
N HIS A 728 -43.80 41.85 -56.64
CA HIS A 728 -44.40 42.41 -55.41
C HIS A 728 -45.94 42.26 -55.22
N LYS A 729 -46.36 41.57 -54.14
CA LYS A 729 -46.94 42.26 -52.97
C LYS A 729 -47.17 41.39 -51.72
N HIS A 730 -47.15 42.14 -50.62
CA HIS A 730 -47.45 41.85 -49.22
C HIS A 730 -48.82 41.21 -48.90
N ASP A 731 -48.79 40.52 -47.74
CA ASP A 731 -49.76 40.53 -46.62
C ASP A 731 -51.08 39.73 -46.59
N ALA A 732 -51.31 39.25 -45.37
CA ALA A 732 -52.56 39.13 -44.62
C ALA A 732 -53.35 37.81 -44.64
N ASP A 733 -53.32 37.18 -43.46
CA ASP A 733 -54.47 36.79 -42.64
C ASP A 733 -55.43 35.65 -43.03
N SER A 734 -55.34 34.63 -42.17
CA SER A 734 -56.44 34.14 -41.32
C SER A 734 -57.42 33.09 -41.85
N ALA A 735 -57.45 31.98 -41.09
CA ALA A 735 -58.59 31.14 -40.73
C ALA A 735 -59.51 30.57 -41.84
N ASP A 736 -59.68 29.25 -41.88
CA ASP A 736 -60.67 28.55 -41.05
C ASP A 736 -61.09 27.18 -41.65
N ASN A 737 -61.25 26.23 -40.72
CA ASN A 737 -62.30 25.21 -40.66
C ASN A 737 -62.30 23.84 -41.36
N HIS A 738 -62.88 22.91 -40.56
CA HIS A 738 -63.64 21.69 -40.88
C HIS A 738 -62.92 20.42 -41.43
N ASN A 739 -63.37 19.19 -41.10
CA ASN A 739 -64.14 18.63 -39.96
C ASN A 739 -64.16 17.07 -40.09
N HIS A 740 -64.74 16.35 -39.12
CA HIS A 740 -65.19 14.94 -39.14
C HIS A 740 -64.13 13.81 -39.12
N SER A 741 -64.38 12.56 -38.70
CA SER A 741 -65.21 11.89 -37.63
C SER A 741 -65.07 10.35 -37.84
N ASP A 742 -65.46 9.38 -36.97
CA ASP A 742 -66.14 9.33 -35.66
C ASP A 742 -65.90 7.95 -34.97
N SER A 743 -66.33 7.79 -33.71
CA SER A 743 -66.74 6.51 -33.06
C SER A 743 -65.66 5.44 -32.73
N HIS A 744 -65.81 4.51 -31.76
CA HIS A 744 -66.66 4.38 -30.56
C HIS A 744 -66.16 3.19 -29.70
N GLY A 745 -66.50 3.13 -28.40
CA GLY A 745 -66.49 1.88 -27.63
C GLY A 745 -66.12 2.01 -26.14
N ALA A 746 -67.09 1.82 -25.23
CA ALA A 746 -66.89 1.87 -23.78
C ALA A 746 -67.69 0.77 -23.05
N ALA A 747 -67.14 0.26 -21.94
CA ALA A 747 -67.75 -0.42 -20.77
C ALA A 747 -66.65 -1.28 -20.09
N ALA A 748 -66.14 -1.00 -18.88
CA ALA A 748 -66.76 -0.94 -17.54
C ALA A 748 -66.70 -2.29 -16.78
N ASN A 749 -66.09 -2.30 -15.59
CA ASN A 749 -66.77 -2.81 -14.37
C ASN A 749 -66.00 -2.71 -13.04
N HIS A 750 -66.81 -2.52 -12.00
CA HIS A 750 -66.64 -2.82 -10.57
C HIS A 750 -65.59 -2.12 -9.68
N ALA A 751 -66.15 -1.51 -8.62
CA ALA A 751 -65.50 -1.15 -7.37
C ALA A 751 -65.94 -2.12 -6.26
N GLU A 752 -65.17 -2.18 -5.17
CA GLU A 752 -65.74 -2.38 -3.83
C GLU A 752 -64.83 -1.75 -2.75
N SER A 753 -65.44 -1.28 -1.66
CA SER A 753 -64.82 -0.50 -0.57
C SER A 753 -64.88 -1.26 0.76
N GLY A 754 -63.93 -1.01 1.67
CA GLY A 754 -63.82 -1.76 2.93
C GLY A 754 -63.31 -0.96 4.14
N ASP A 755 -64.16 -0.04 4.61
CA ASP A 755 -64.29 0.43 6.01
C ASP A 755 -63.28 1.37 6.70
N THR A 756 -63.85 2.02 7.71
CA THR A 756 -63.39 3.21 8.44
C THR A 756 -63.23 2.90 9.94
N HIS A 757 -62.58 3.80 10.71
CA HIS A 757 -63.03 4.22 12.06
C HIS A 757 -62.13 5.37 12.60
N THR A 758 -62.59 6.62 12.50
CA THR A 758 -63.15 7.46 13.60
C THR A 758 -62.14 7.97 14.64
N ALA A 759 -62.08 9.30 14.76
CA ALA A 759 -61.18 10.04 15.64
C ALA A 759 -61.76 10.31 17.04
N THR A 760 -60.88 10.52 18.03
CA THR A 760 -61.18 11.29 19.25
C THR A 760 -59.97 12.08 19.77
N ASP A 761 -60.25 13.37 19.96
CA ASP A 761 -59.78 14.29 21.00
C ASP A 761 -58.49 15.11 20.90
N HIS A 762 -58.65 16.36 21.39
CA HIS A 762 -57.66 17.44 21.38
C HIS A 762 -56.90 17.54 22.72
N ALA A 763 -55.59 17.76 22.64
CA ALA A 763 -54.86 18.53 23.66
C ALA A 763 -53.73 19.32 22.97
N GLN A 764 -53.54 20.58 23.36
CA GLN A 764 -52.65 21.53 22.66
C GLN A 764 -51.17 21.29 23.00
N HIS A 765 -50.29 21.46 22.01
CA HIS A 765 -49.11 22.30 22.14
C HIS A 765 -48.64 22.78 20.75
N ASP A 766 -48.32 24.07 20.62
CA ASP A 766 -47.98 24.71 19.35
C ASP A 766 -46.58 24.34 18.82
N GLY A 767 -46.42 24.36 17.49
CA GLY A 767 -45.12 24.63 16.86
C GLY A 767 -44.51 23.54 15.97
N ALA A 768 -45.12 23.27 14.80
CA ALA A 768 -44.40 22.69 13.66
C ALA A 768 -45.02 23.17 12.34
N ALA A 769 -44.24 23.88 11.51
CA ALA A 769 -44.64 24.22 10.15
C ALA A 769 -44.34 23.07 9.18
N ASN A 770 -45.08 22.98 8.09
CA ASN A 770 -45.03 21.87 7.14
C ASN A 770 -43.69 21.81 6.38
N ASN A 771 -42.86 20.79 6.65
CA ASN A 771 -41.72 20.42 5.81
C ASN A 771 -42.18 19.60 4.59
N ALA A 772 -42.95 20.23 3.69
CA ALA A 772 -43.15 19.69 2.34
C ALA A 772 -41.93 20.06 1.48
N ALA A 773 -41.31 19.08 0.82
CA ALA A 773 -40.18 19.32 -0.07
C ALA A 773 -40.60 20.24 -1.22
N GLN A 774 -39.78 21.25 -1.52
CA GLN A 774 -40.02 22.21 -2.59
C GLN A 774 -39.22 21.84 -3.83
N THR A 775 -39.83 22.04 -5.00
CA THR A 775 -39.23 21.74 -6.31
C THR A 775 -39.20 23.03 -7.14
N LEU A 776 -38.05 23.38 -7.72
CA LEU A 776 -37.83 24.60 -8.51
C LEU A 776 -37.04 24.28 -9.79
N GLY A 777 -37.01 25.23 -10.74
CA GLY A 777 -36.31 25.07 -12.01
C GLY A 777 -37.14 24.36 -13.10
N ASP A 778 -36.43 23.86 -14.11
CA ASP A 778 -37.01 23.33 -15.35
C ASP A 778 -37.69 21.97 -15.14
N SER A 779 -38.76 21.68 -15.92
CA SER A 779 -39.57 20.46 -15.78
C SER A 779 -38.80 19.16 -15.99
N ASP A 780 -37.73 19.21 -16.78
CA ASP A 780 -37.03 18.03 -17.29
C ASP A 780 -35.85 17.62 -16.37
N ALA A 781 -35.39 18.53 -15.52
CA ALA A 781 -34.33 18.32 -14.54
C ALA A 781 -34.51 19.26 -13.32
N PRO A 782 -35.58 19.09 -12.53
CA PRO A 782 -35.91 20.02 -11.46
C PRO A 782 -34.98 19.88 -10.25
N VAL A 783 -34.74 20.99 -9.55
CA VAL A 783 -33.98 21.03 -8.30
C VAL A 783 -34.92 20.75 -7.12
N HIS A 784 -34.64 19.67 -6.39
CA HIS A 784 -35.39 19.28 -5.19
C HIS A 784 -34.68 19.76 -3.93
N LEU A 785 -35.36 20.57 -3.13
CA LEU A 785 -34.82 21.14 -1.89
C LEU A 785 -35.31 20.35 -0.67
N SER A 786 -34.37 19.93 0.17
CA SER A 786 -34.62 19.17 1.40
C SER A 786 -35.28 19.99 2.52
N ALA A 787 -35.36 21.30 2.35
CA ALA A 787 -36.12 22.22 3.21
C ALA A 787 -36.74 23.34 2.36
N PRO A 788 -37.93 23.87 2.72
CA PRO A 788 -38.55 24.99 2.02
C PRO A 788 -37.75 26.29 2.20
N LEU A 789 -37.61 27.05 1.12
CA LEU A 789 -36.93 28.35 1.15
C LEU A 789 -37.81 29.45 1.78
N ASN A 790 -37.17 30.50 2.29
CA ASN A 790 -37.89 31.71 2.67
C ASN A 790 -38.41 32.46 1.43
N ALA A 791 -39.43 33.29 1.58
CA ALA A 791 -40.12 33.95 0.47
C ALA A 791 -39.20 34.87 -0.38
N THR A 792 -38.12 35.40 0.19
CA THR A 792 -37.14 36.22 -0.55
C THR A 792 -36.30 35.35 -1.48
N ALA A 793 -35.74 34.25 -0.96
CA ALA A 793 -34.98 33.30 -1.76
C ALA A 793 -35.86 32.59 -2.82
N GLN A 794 -37.12 32.30 -2.51
CA GLN A 794 -38.08 31.79 -3.50
C GLN A 794 -38.29 32.78 -4.65
N ALA A 795 -38.44 34.08 -4.36
CA ALA A 795 -38.63 35.10 -5.39
C ALA A 795 -37.37 35.34 -6.24
N GLU A 796 -36.18 35.20 -5.66
CA GLU A 796 -34.89 35.37 -6.36
C GLU A 796 -34.55 34.18 -7.28
N LEU A 797 -35.10 32.99 -7.00
CA LEU A 797 -34.91 31.77 -7.79
C LEU A 797 -36.08 31.44 -8.74
N ALA A 798 -37.21 32.15 -8.65
CA ALA A 798 -38.45 31.80 -9.37
C ALA A 798 -38.32 31.80 -10.90
N ASP A 799 -37.48 32.69 -11.45
CA ASP A 799 -37.29 32.88 -12.90
C ASP A 799 -35.95 32.32 -13.41
N LYS A 800 -35.25 31.51 -12.61
CA LYS A 800 -33.94 30.92 -12.95
C LYS A 800 -34.08 29.48 -13.47
N SER A 801 -33.22 29.10 -14.42
CA SER A 801 -33.09 27.71 -14.87
C SER A 801 -32.52 26.80 -13.77
N SER A 802 -32.71 25.49 -13.89
CA SER A 802 -32.17 24.52 -12.92
C SER A 802 -30.64 24.63 -12.75
N ALA A 803 -29.92 25.01 -13.81
CA ALA A 803 -28.48 25.23 -13.77
C ALA A 803 -28.10 26.49 -12.96
N GLU A 804 -28.83 27.58 -13.15
CA GLU A 804 -28.62 28.85 -12.42
C GLU A 804 -29.09 28.78 -10.95
N ILE A 805 -29.95 27.82 -10.61
CA ILE A 805 -30.35 27.51 -9.22
C ILE A 805 -29.28 26.68 -8.51
N LEU A 806 -28.54 25.83 -9.22
CA LEU A 806 -27.46 25.00 -8.62
C LEU A 806 -26.14 25.76 -8.42
N ASP A 807 -25.92 26.85 -9.16
CA ASP A 807 -24.74 27.72 -9.07
C ASP A 807 -24.90 28.88 -8.07
N HIS A 808 -26.09 29.05 -7.48
CA HIS A 808 -26.49 30.18 -6.62
C HIS A 808 -26.73 29.79 -5.16
#